data_AF-A0A354M331-F1
#
_entry.id   AF-A0A354M331-F1
#
_cell.length_a   1.000
_cell.length_b   1.000
_cell.length_c   1.000
_cell.angle_alpha   90.00
_cell.angle_beta   90.00
_cell.angle_gamma   90.00
#
_symmetry.space_group_name_H-M   'P 1'
#
loop_
_entity.id
_entity.type
_entity.pdbx_description
1 polymer ?
#
loop_
_entity_poly.entity_id
_entity_poly.type
_entity_poly.pdbx_seq_one_letter_code
_entity_poly.pdbx_strand_id
1 'polypeptide(L)'
;MKNKWLLLSLCAGYSFALCAQNPENDPVLMKVNGKSIKKSEFEYIYKKNNQQQTDSKSLDEYVELFKNYKLKVAEAEACGLDTTRSFRTELAGYRAQLVQPYLVDREMDDRLAKEAYDRLKENVEVSHILFRVNPGMTDAEKEKVYQKAKSVLERIRKGEDFGKLAREYSEDPSVKQNGGYLGYIGGFMTVYPFETAAYTTPVGDVSEPVLSQFGYHLVKVSDRRPDPGERLTAHIMLMLPSNASDEVKKEKEKQIREIYQQIIQGADFAELAKEKSEDKNSGQRGGELPWISTGRIVKEYEDAAYALKNKGDVSQPVLSPYGWHIIKLLDTRGLKPFEELKSDIMRRIGRDERSNKGQKSLIEKLKIEYAFNMNVGEKAKLEKFAAETSPMDTLFLNNISKDQSVLFSLDGKNWTVADLGNFMKNSRSAQGAFHGGNVAYLNKQIDAFVDNEILHYEDTKLESKYPEFRNLMNEYRDGILLFDISNREVWEKASNDVTGLQKYFKAHKKQYTWDQPRYKGYLIQCDDKALVKTIKKRIKSLPADSVVFYVNKEFNTDSIKHVKIEKGLFQKGDNKKVDNLAFKEGELSVDEKFPVVFIVGKMLKKGPESYTDMKGQVTADYQNYLEKIWVQNLNKKYPVEINKDVLKTVNVQ
;
A
#
# COMPACT_ATOMS: atom_id res chain seq x y z
N MET A 1 -24.70 6.00 21.24
CA MET A 1 -23.38 5.36 21.39
C MET A 1 -23.55 4.14 22.30
N LYS A 2 -23.58 2.91 21.74
CA LYS A 2 -23.34 1.61 22.42
C LYS A 2 -23.52 0.36 21.53
N ASN A 3 -23.90 0.49 20.25
CA ASN A 3 -23.87 -0.64 19.29
C ASN A 3 -22.65 -0.59 18.37
N LYS A 4 -21.45 -0.55 18.96
CA LYS A 4 -20.16 -0.66 18.24
C LYS A 4 -19.72 -2.12 18.00
N TRP A 5 -20.58 -3.10 18.27
CA TRP A 5 -20.17 -4.49 18.53
C TRP A 5 -19.79 -5.36 17.32
N LEU A 6 -19.72 -4.84 16.08
CA LEU A 6 -19.21 -5.62 14.94
C LEU A 6 -18.64 -4.79 13.77
N LEU A 7 -18.42 -3.48 13.93
CA LEU A 7 -18.12 -2.58 12.81
C LEU A 7 -16.83 -1.75 12.96
N LEU A 8 -15.90 -2.11 13.84
CA LEU A 8 -14.71 -1.27 14.10
C LEU A 8 -13.43 -2.10 14.23
N SER A 9 -12.75 -2.32 13.09
CA SER A 9 -11.35 -1.91 12.83
C SER A 9 -10.78 -2.65 11.61
N LEU A 10 -11.22 -2.28 10.40
CA LEU A 10 -10.58 -2.72 9.16
C LEU A 10 -9.39 -1.79 8.89
N CYS A 11 -8.26 -2.09 9.53
CA CYS A 11 -6.89 -1.70 9.14
C CYS A 11 -5.97 -1.89 10.36
N ALA A 12 -5.57 -3.13 10.63
CA ALA A 12 -4.31 -3.39 11.31
C ALA A 12 -3.62 -4.47 10.48
N GLY A 13 -2.58 -4.07 9.75
CA GLY A 13 -1.69 -5.00 9.05
C GLY A 13 -0.94 -5.81 10.10
N TYR A 14 -1.53 -6.92 10.52
CA TYR A 14 -0.82 -7.91 11.32
C TYR A 14 0.08 -8.72 10.40
N SER A 15 1.36 -8.75 10.73
CA SER A 15 2.32 -9.68 10.14
C SER A 15 1.96 -11.09 10.60
N PHE A 16 1.13 -11.79 9.83
CA PHE A 16 0.89 -13.21 10.05
C PHE A 16 2.15 -13.99 9.68
N ALA A 17 2.74 -14.64 10.69
CA ALA A 17 3.69 -15.71 10.47
C ALA A 17 2.96 -16.85 9.76
N LEU A 18 3.31 -17.11 8.50
CA LEU A 18 2.79 -18.24 7.74
C LEU A 18 3.38 -19.52 8.29
N CYS A 19 2.75 -20.09 9.31
CA CYS A 19 2.94 -21.50 9.60
C CYS A 19 1.89 -22.26 8.78
N ALA A 20 2.33 -23.13 7.87
CA ALA A 20 1.47 -24.16 7.32
C ALA A 20 1.03 -25.05 8.50
N GLN A 21 -0.17 -24.81 9.02
CA GLN A 21 -0.78 -25.70 10.01
C GLN A 21 -1.48 -26.82 9.26
N ASN A 22 -1.28 -28.05 9.74
CA ASN A 22 -1.84 -29.24 9.12
C ASN A 22 -3.39 -29.17 9.15
N PRO A 23 -4.08 -29.03 8.00
CA PRO A 23 -5.53 -28.81 7.95
C PRO A 23 -6.37 -29.97 8.50
N GLU A 24 -5.77 -31.17 8.66
CA GLU A 24 -6.45 -32.40 9.04
C GLU A 24 -7.03 -32.42 10.47
N ASN A 25 -6.65 -31.48 11.33
CA ASN A 25 -7.05 -31.45 12.75
C ASN A 25 -7.97 -30.28 13.14
N ASP A 26 -8.74 -29.70 12.21
CA ASP A 26 -9.69 -28.62 12.52
C ASP A 26 -11.15 -29.12 12.65
N PRO A 27 -11.60 -29.46 13.87
CA PRO A 27 -12.94 -30.02 14.10
C PRO A 27 -14.04 -28.97 13.88
N VAL A 28 -15.25 -29.46 13.60
CA VAL A 28 -16.45 -28.61 13.55
C VAL A 28 -16.86 -28.26 14.98
N LEU A 29 -16.86 -26.97 15.30
CA LEU A 29 -17.31 -26.46 16.59
C LEU A 29 -18.82 -26.30 16.63
N MET A 30 -19.41 -25.72 15.57
CA MET A 30 -20.85 -25.53 15.49
C MET A 30 -21.35 -25.72 14.07
N LYS A 31 -22.63 -26.06 13.93
CA LYS A 31 -23.36 -26.01 12.67
C LYS A 31 -24.51 -25.03 12.79
N VAL A 32 -24.66 -24.15 11.81
CA VAL A 32 -25.81 -23.23 11.72
C VAL A 32 -26.47 -23.46 10.38
N ASN A 33 -27.75 -23.85 10.41
CA ASN A 33 -28.50 -24.19 9.20
C ASN A 33 -27.78 -25.23 8.31
N GLY A 34 -27.19 -26.27 8.92
CA GLY A 34 -26.42 -27.31 8.24
C GLY A 34 -25.01 -26.92 7.81
N LYS A 35 -24.65 -25.62 7.82
CA LYS A 35 -23.30 -25.14 7.48
C LYS A 35 -22.35 -25.32 8.65
N SER A 36 -21.25 -26.03 8.41
CA SER A 36 -20.23 -26.30 9.42
C SER A 36 -19.32 -25.10 9.63
N ILE A 37 -19.08 -24.75 10.90
CA ILE A 37 -18.18 -23.70 11.33
C ILE A 37 -17.08 -24.34 12.16
N LYS A 38 -15.84 -24.04 11.78
CA LYS A 38 -14.65 -24.68 12.32
C LYS A 38 -14.24 -24.08 13.66
N LYS A 39 -13.54 -24.87 14.48
CA LYS A 39 -12.98 -24.41 15.75
C LYS A 39 -11.99 -23.27 15.53
N SER A 40 -11.11 -23.40 14.53
CA SER A 40 -10.11 -22.36 14.22
C SER A 40 -10.73 -21.00 13.90
N GLU A 41 -11.87 -20.99 13.20
CA GLU A 41 -12.59 -19.76 12.85
C GLU A 41 -13.16 -19.07 14.10
N PHE A 42 -13.71 -19.84 15.04
CA PHE A 42 -14.18 -19.30 16.31
C PHE A 42 -13.03 -18.73 17.15
N GLU A 43 -11.92 -19.49 17.27
CA GLU A 43 -10.74 -19.06 18.01
C GLU A 43 -10.14 -17.77 17.45
N TYR A 44 -10.05 -17.68 16.12
CA TYR A 44 -9.56 -16.50 15.41
C TYR A 44 -10.33 -15.24 15.82
N ILE A 45 -11.66 -15.28 15.76
CA ILE A 45 -12.51 -14.11 16.08
C ILE A 45 -12.54 -13.88 17.61
N TYR A 46 -12.52 -14.93 18.42
CA TYR A 46 -12.48 -14.83 19.90
C TYR A 46 -11.22 -14.10 20.38
N LYS A 47 -10.04 -14.54 19.92
CA LYS A 47 -8.75 -13.94 20.29
C LYS A 47 -8.66 -12.50 19.82
N LYS A 48 -9.05 -12.21 18.58
CA LYS A 48 -9.06 -10.86 18.01
C LYS A 48 -9.93 -9.90 18.84
N ASN A 49 -11.15 -10.32 19.20
CA ASN A 49 -12.05 -9.47 19.99
C ASN A 49 -11.55 -9.24 21.41
N ASN A 50 -11.00 -10.26 22.07
CA ASN A 50 -10.50 -10.11 23.45
C ASN A 50 -9.20 -9.29 23.53
N GLN A 51 -8.35 -9.31 22.52
CA GLN A 51 -7.16 -8.46 22.47
C GLN A 51 -7.49 -6.97 22.26
N GLN A 52 -8.62 -6.67 21.61
CA GLN A 52 -9.02 -5.32 21.25
C GLN A 52 -9.94 -4.65 22.30
N GLN A 53 -10.46 -5.39 23.28
CA GLN A 53 -11.47 -4.89 24.22
C GLN A 53 -10.98 -4.90 25.67
N THR A 54 -11.38 -3.87 26.43
CA THR A 54 -11.12 -3.75 27.88
C THR A 54 -12.00 -4.65 28.74
N ASP A 55 -13.15 -5.12 28.23
CA ASP A 55 -14.09 -6.01 28.93
C ASP A 55 -14.07 -7.42 28.31
N SER A 56 -13.21 -8.31 28.81
CA SER A 56 -13.14 -9.69 28.32
C SER A 56 -14.42 -10.46 28.65
N LYS A 57 -15.08 -11.03 27.63
CA LYS A 57 -16.26 -11.90 27.80
C LYS A 57 -15.85 -13.32 28.14
N SER A 58 -16.66 -13.99 28.96
CA SER A 58 -16.49 -15.42 29.20
C SER A 58 -16.67 -16.21 27.89
N LEU A 59 -16.06 -17.39 27.81
CA LEU A 59 -16.18 -18.25 26.63
C LEU A 59 -17.65 -18.55 26.29
N ASP A 60 -18.47 -18.85 27.31
CA ASP A 60 -19.90 -19.16 27.13
C ASP A 60 -20.70 -17.96 26.61
N GLU A 61 -20.46 -16.75 27.14
CA GLU A 61 -21.09 -15.54 26.62
C GLU A 61 -20.70 -15.31 25.16
N TYR A 62 -19.43 -15.54 24.82
CA TYR A 62 -18.95 -15.31 23.47
C TYR A 62 -19.48 -16.35 22.47
N VAL A 63 -19.63 -17.62 22.87
CA VAL A 63 -20.28 -18.65 22.04
C VAL A 63 -21.69 -18.22 21.67
N GLU A 64 -22.45 -17.65 22.60
CA GLU A 64 -23.80 -17.16 22.33
C GLU A 64 -23.80 -15.96 21.37
N LEU A 65 -22.87 -15.01 21.53
CA LEU A 65 -22.70 -13.89 20.61
C LEU A 65 -22.33 -14.38 19.21
N PHE A 66 -21.38 -15.30 19.10
CA PHE A 66 -20.92 -15.86 17.85
C PHE A 66 -22.02 -16.67 17.15
N LYS A 67 -22.81 -17.44 17.89
CA LYS A 67 -24.01 -18.12 17.39
C LYS A 67 -24.98 -17.11 16.77
N ASN A 68 -25.31 -16.03 17.49
CA ASN A 68 -26.25 -15.02 17.02
C ASN A 68 -25.72 -14.28 15.78
N TYR A 69 -24.41 -14.04 15.73
CA TYR A 69 -23.73 -13.56 14.53
C TYR A 69 -23.92 -14.50 13.34
N LYS A 70 -23.63 -15.80 13.51
CA LYS A 70 -23.77 -16.80 12.44
C LYS A 70 -25.21 -17.03 11.98
N LEU A 71 -26.18 -16.89 12.87
CA LEU A 71 -27.60 -16.92 12.52
C LEU A 71 -27.99 -15.78 11.56
N LYS A 72 -27.45 -14.58 11.76
CA LYS A 72 -27.69 -13.45 10.86
C LYS A 72 -27.03 -13.65 9.49
N VAL A 73 -25.83 -14.23 9.46
CA VAL A 73 -25.16 -14.63 8.21
C VAL A 73 -26.00 -15.65 7.45
N ALA A 74 -26.55 -16.66 8.14
CA ALA A 74 -27.44 -17.65 7.52
C ALA A 74 -28.72 -17.02 6.93
N GLU A 75 -29.28 -16.00 7.59
CA GLU A 75 -30.41 -15.23 7.03
C GLU A 75 -30.01 -14.44 5.78
N ALA A 76 -28.84 -13.81 5.79
CA ALA A 76 -28.31 -13.06 4.65
C ALA A 76 -28.16 -13.97 3.41
N GLU A 77 -27.58 -15.16 3.60
CA GLU A 77 -27.44 -16.19 2.57
C GLU A 77 -28.79 -16.71 2.08
N ALA A 78 -29.73 -17.00 2.99
CA ALA A 78 -31.07 -17.45 2.61
C ALA A 78 -31.85 -16.39 1.80
N CYS A 79 -31.48 -15.12 1.95
CA CYS A 79 -32.03 -14.01 1.17
C CYS A 79 -31.25 -13.72 -0.11
N GLY A 80 -30.20 -14.50 -0.43
CA GLY A 80 -29.37 -14.35 -1.61
C GLY A 80 -28.46 -13.13 -1.62
N LEU A 81 -28.21 -12.49 -0.47
CA LEU A 81 -27.32 -11.32 -0.38
C LEU A 81 -25.88 -11.66 -0.84
N ASP A 82 -25.44 -12.89 -0.59
CA ASP A 82 -24.15 -13.45 -1.02
C ASP A 82 -24.04 -13.73 -2.53
N THR A 83 -25.16 -13.65 -3.25
CA THR A 83 -25.19 -13.81 -4.71
C THR A 83 -25.21 -12.48 -5.47
N THR A 84 -25.41 -11.37 -4.75
CA THR A 84 -25.50 -10.04 -5.36
C THR A 84 -24.17 -9.63 -6.01
N ARG A 85 -24.25 -8.83 -7.08
CA ARG A 85 -23.06 -8.31 -7.76
C ARG A 85 -22.20 -7.44 -6.85
N SER A 86 -22.83 -6.61 -6.01
CA SER A 86 -22.14 -5.75 -5.04
C SER A 86 -21.29 -6.58 -4.09
N PHE A 87 -21.89 -7.58 -3.43
CA PHE A 87 -21.19 -8.47 -2.52
C PHE A 87 -20.03 -9.20 -3.20
N ARG A 88 -20.26 -9.81 -4.37
CA ARG A 88 -19.21 -10.54 -5.10
C ARG A 88 -18.05 -9.64 -5.50
N THR A 89 -18.34 -8.43 -5.94
CA THR A 89 -17.31 -7.46 -6.36
C THR A 89 -16.49 -6.98 -5.16
N GLU A 90 -17.16 -6.67 -4.05
CA GLU A 90 -16.49 -6.22 -2.83
C GLU A 90 -15.59 -7.32 -2.24
N LEU A 91 -16.13 -8.54 -2.10
CA LEU A 91 -15.37 -9.67 -1.57
C LEU A 91 -14.17 -10.05 -2.47
N ALA A 92 -14.34 -10.01 -3.80
CA ALA A 92 -13.26 -10.21 -4.75
C ALA A 92 -12.17 -9.13 -4.62
N GLY A 93 -12.56 -7.89 -4.33
CA GLY A 93 -11.64 -6.79 -4.07
C GLY A 93 -10.76 -7.04 -2.84
N TYR A 94 -11.36 -7.51 -1.74
CA TYR A 94 -10.59 -7.92 -0.56
C TYR A 94 -9.67 -9.10 -0.86
N ARG A 95 -10.18 -10.15 -1.52
CA ARG A 95 -9.38 -11.31 -1.91
C ARG A 95 -8.14 -10.90 -2.70
N ALA A 96 -8.30 -10.06 -3.73
CA ALA A 96 -7.20 -9.64 -4.61
C ALA A 96 -6.02 -9.00 -3.85
N GLN A 97 -6.30 -8.34 -2.71
CA GLN A 97 -5.28 -7.77 -1.83
C GLN A 97 -4.68 -8.82 -0.88
N LEU A 98 -5.53 -9.67 -0.31
CA LEU A 98 -5.15 -10.66 0.70
C LEU A 98 -4.34 -11.83 0.15
N VAL A 99 -4.48 -12.17 -1.14
CA VAL A 99 -3.75 -13.29 -1.76
C VAL A 99 -2.28 -12.98 -2.03
N GLN A 100 -1.91 -11.71 -2.23
CA GLN A 100 -0.57 -11.32 -2.67
C GLN A 100 0.56 -11.92 -1.80
N PRO A 101 0.47 -11.90 -0.45
CA PRO A 101 1.52 -12.44 0.39
C PRO A 101 1.63 -13.97 0.41
N TYR A 102 0.69 -14.68 -0.23
CA TYR A 102 0.65 -16.14 -0.38
C TYR A 102 1.08 -16.59 -1.79
N LEU A 103 1.09 -15.67 -2.76
CA LEU A 103 1.48 -15.93 -4.15
C LEU A 103 2.94 -15.55 -4.44
N VAL A 104 3.77 -15.55 -3.38
CA VAL A 104 5.22 -15.36 -3.46
C VAL A 104 5.94 -16.28 -2.46
N ASP A 105 7.16 -16.70 -2.82
CA ASP A 105 8.05 -17.42 -1.91
C ASP A 105 8.72 -16.45 -0.92
N ARG A 106 8.18 -16.34 0.29
CA ARG A 106 8.71 -15.42 1.30
C ARG A 106 10.13 -15.76 1.75
N GLU A 107 10.53 -17.02 1.69
CA GLU A 107 11.91 -17.42 2.05
C GLU A 107 12.91 -16.90 1.02
N MET A 108 12.54 -16.94 -0.26
CA MET A 108 13.31 -16.32 -1.34
C MET A 108 13.42 -14.81 -1.12
N ASP A 109 12.32 -14.13 -0.83
CA ASP A 109 12.32 -12.69 -0.58
C ASP A 109 13.19 -12.32 0.63
N ASP A 110 13.06 -13.03 1.74
CA ASP A 110 13.88 -12.83 2.94
C ASP A 110 15.36 -13.08 2.66
N ARG A 111 15.69 -14.09 1.85
CA ARG A 111 17.07 -14.37 1.44
C ARG A 111 17.63 -13.23 0.57
N LEU A 112 16.87 -12.76 -0.41
CA LEU A 112 17.27 -11.63 -1.27
C LEU A 112 17.43 -10.34 -0.46
N ALA A 113 16.58 -10.11 0.54
CA ALA A 113 16.70 -8.97 1.43
C ALA A 113 17.98 -9.03 2.28
N LYS A 114 18.31 -10.22 2.83
CA LYS A 114 19.53 -10.44 3.62
C LYS A 114 20.78 -10.30 2.74
N GLU A 115 20.77 -10.91 1.56
CA GLU A 115 21.83 -10.76 0.56
C GLU A 115 22.05 -9.29 0.20
N ALA A 116 20.98 -8.55 -0.10
CA ALA A 116 21.08 -7.13 -0.41
C ALA A 116 21.61 -6.32 0.78
N TYR A 117 21.20 -6.64 2.01
CA TYR A 117 21.73 -6.01 3.22
C TYR A 117 23.23 -6.30 3.43
N ASP A 118 23.66 -7.53 3.20
CA ASP A 118 25.07 -7.90 3.32
C ASP A 118 25.92 -7.18 2.27
N ARG A 119 25.42 -7.03 1.04
CA ARG A 119 26.04 -6.20 -0.01
C ARG A 119 26.04 -4.70 0.29
N LEU A 120 25.25 -4.21 1.26
CA LEU A 120 25.34 -2.81 1.71
C LEU A 120 26.46 -2.61 2.75
N LYS A 121 27.05 -3.67 3.28
CA LYS A 121 28.15 -3.59 4.28
C LYS A 121 29.54 -3.52 3.65
N GLU A 122 29.66 -3.77 2.35
CA GLU A 122 30.92 -3.82 1.61
C GLU A 122 30.76 -3.02 0.31
N ASN A 123 31.82 -2.37 -0.14
CA ASN A 123 31.93 -1.83 -1.49
C ASN A 123 32.98 -2.61 -2.28
N VAL A 124 32.71 -2.82 -3.56
CA VAL A 124 33.57 -3.57 -4.48
C VAL A 124 34.08 -2.62 -5.56
N GLU A 125 35.39 -2.56 -5.76
CA GLU A 125 35.99 -1.77 -6.84
C GLU A 125 35.94 -2.55 -8.16
N VAL A 126 35.24 -1.98 -9.15
CA VAL A 126 34.97 -2.69 -10.41
C VAL A 126 35.33 -1.90 -11.66
N SER A 127 35.69 -2.66 -12.69
CA SER A 127 35.71 -2.20 -14.08
C SER A 127 34.84 -3.13 -14.92
N HIS A 128 34.30 -2.66 -16.04
CA HIS A 128 33.43 -3.48 -16.89
C HIS A 128 33.60 -3.26 -18.40
N ILE A 129 33.17 -4.27 -19.15
CA ILE A 129 32.96 -4.23 -20.61
C ILE A 129 31.54 -4.67 -20.90
N LEU A 130 30.76 -3.81 -21.56
CA LEU A 130 29.39 -4.10 -21.97
C LEU A 130 29.34 -4.53 -23.43
N PHE A 131 28.69 -5.66 -23.70
CA PHE A 131 28.30 -6.11 -25.04
C PHE A 131 26.77 -6.05 -25.14
N ARG A 132 26.25 -5.12 -25.94
CA ARG A 132 24.82 -4.81 -25.94
C ARG A 132 23.99 -5.95 -26.51
N VAL A 133 22.88 -6.22 -25.83
CA VAL A 133 21.79 -7.03 -26.36
C VAL A 133 20.57 -6.12 -26.47
N ASN A 134 20.03 -6.01 -27.68
CA ASN A 134 18.79 -5.26 -27.88
C ASN A 134 17.59 -6.16 -27.57
N PRO A 135 16.48 -5.61 -27.04
CA PRO A 135 15.25 -6.35 -26.75
C PRO A 135 14.65 -7.11 -27.95
N GLY A 136 15.13 -6.86 -29.16
CA GLY A 136 14.69 -7.51 -30.39
C GLY A 136 15.57 -8.61 -30.97
N MET A 137 16.70 -8.89 -30.33
CA MET A 137 17.60 -9.95 -30.81
C MET A 137 16.98 -11.33 -30.60
N THR A 138 17.06 -12.16 -31.64
CA THR A 138 16.83 -13.61 -31.57
C THR A 138 17.86 -14.27 -30.67
N ASP A 139 17.57 -15.46 -30.16
CA ASP A 139 18.53 -16.16 -29.28
C ASP A 139 19.83 -16.52 -30.01
N ALA A 140 19.76 -16.79 -31.32
CA ALA A 140 20.95 -16.97 -32.15
C ALA A 140 21.81 -15.69 -32.26
N GLU A 141 21.19 -14.51 -32.28
CA GLU A 141 21.92 -13.22 -32.26
C GLU A 141 22.52 -12.94 -30.88
N LYS A 142 21.76 -13.20 -29.80
CA LYS A 142 22.29 -13.10 -28.43
C LYS A 142 23.47 -14.03 -28.21
N GLU A 143 23.42 -15.24 -28.75
CA GLU A 143 24.52 -16.19 -28.67
C GLU A 143 25.78 -15.66 -29.36
N LYS A 144 25.66 -15.00 -30.52
CA LYS A 144 26.81 -14.33 -31.16
C LYS A 144 27.43 -13.25 -30.27
N VAL A 145 26.60 -12.46 -29.57
CA VAL A 145 27.08 -11.44 -28.62
C VAL A 145 27.77 -12.09 -27.42
N TYR A 146 27.21 -13.19 -26.90
CA TYR A 146 27.83 -13.98 -25.83
C TYR A 146 29.20 -14.53 -26.25
N GLN A 147 29.31 -15.11 -27.44
CA GLN A 147 30.58 -15.63 -27.96
C GLN A 147 31.62 -14.53 -28.15
N LYS A 148 31.20 -13.32 -28.58
CA LYS A 148 32.07 -12.14 -28.62
C LYS A 148 32.59 -11.79 -27.22
N ALA A 149 31.71 -11.73 -26.21
CA ALA A 149 32.13 -11.48 -24.83
C ALA A 149 33.11 -12.55 -24.32
N LYS A 150 32.85 -13.84 -24.59
CA LYS A 150 33.76 -14.95 -24.27
C LYS A 150 35.13 -14.78 -24.91
N SER A 151 35.20 -14.42 -26.19
CA SER A 151 36.48 -14.20 -26.88
C SER A 151 37.33 -13.09 -26.23
N VAL A 152 36.69 -12.01 -25.76
CA VAL A 152 37.38 -10.91 -25.07
C VAL A 152 37.83 -11.34 -23.67
N LEU A 153 37.02 -12.12 -22.96
CA LEU A 153 37.40 -12.71 -21.67
C LEU A 153 38.67 -13.58 -21.80
N GLU A 154 38.76 -14.41 -22.84
CA GLU A 154 39.95 -15.23 -23.08
C GLU A 154 41.22 -14.41 -23.38
N ARG A 155 41.08 -13.24 -24.00
CA ARG A 155 42.19 -12.29 -24.20
C ARG A 155 42.64 -11.67 -22.88
N ILE A 156 41.70 -11.28 -22.03
CA ILE A 156 42.00 -10.78 -20.67
C ILE A 156 42.75 -11.85 -19.86
N ARG A 157 42.29 -13.10 -19.90
CA ARG A 157 42.93 -14.23 -19.21
C ARG A 157 44.35 -14.53 -19.71
N LYS A 158 44.66 -14.18 -20.96
CA LYS A 158 46.01 -14.26 -21.53
C LYS A 158 46.92 -13.07 -21.15
N GLY A 159 46.43 -12.14 -20.33
CA GLY A 159 47.20 -11.00 -19.82
C GLY A 159 47.08 -9.73 -20.65
N GLU A 160 46.16 -9.65 -21.61
CA GLU A 160 45.89 -8.38 -22.29
C GLU A 160 45.25 -7.36 -21.34
N ASP A 161 45.64 -6.09 -21.48
CA ASP A 161 45.15 -5.00 -20.62
C ASP A 161 43.63 -4.83 -20.73
N PHE A 162 42.95 -4.87 -19.58
CA PHE A 162 41.49 -4.75 -19.50
C PHE A 162 41.00 -3.40 -20.02
N GLY A 163 41.68 -2.30 -19.65
CA GLY A 163 41.24 -0.95 -20.02
C GLY A 163 41.36 -0.69 -21.53
N LYS A 164 42.37 -1.28 -22.18
CA LYS A 164 42.51 -1.28 -23.64
C LYS A 164 41.35 -2.03 -24.29
N LEU A 165 41.08 -3.26 -23.85
CA LEU A 165 39.98 -4.06 -24.39
C LEU A 165 38.62 -3.42 -24.12
N ALA A 166 38.44 -2.76 -22.97
CA ALA A 166 37.24 -2.00 -22.66
C ALA A 166 37.04 -0.88 -23.69
N ARG A 167 38.06 -0.06 -23.96
CA ARG A 167 37.97 1.02 -24.98
C ARG A 167 37.70 0.50 -26.39
N GLU A 168 38.20 -0.69 -26.71
CA GLU A 168 38.04 -1.32 -28.03
C GLU A 168 36.65 -1.95 -28.21
N TYR A 169 36.13 -2.64 -27.18
CA TYR A 169 34.97 -3.52 -27.31
C TYR A 169 33.74 -3.08 -26.54
N SER A 170 33.89 -2.30 -25.47
CA SER A 170 32.76 -1.92 -24.64
C SER A 170 31.84 -0.97 -25.40
N GLU A 171 30.56 -1.29 -25.36
CA GLU A 171 29.51 -0.46 -25.94
C GLU A 171 28.93 0.51 -24.90
N ASP A 172 29.44 0.52 -23.67
CA ASP A 172 29.10 1.52 -22.66
C ASP A 172 29.60 2.92 -23.08
N PRO A 173 28.75 3.97 -23.14
CA PRO A 173 29.19 5.31 -23.55
C PRO A 173 30.29 5.92 -22.66
N SER A 174 30.32 5.58 -21.37
CA SER A 174 31.29 6.10 -20.40
C SER A 174 32.72 5.60 -20.63
N VAL A 175 32.88 4.49 -21.35
CA VAL A 175 34.18 3.82 -21.57
C VAL A 175 35.23 4.73 -22.21
N LYS A 176 34.80 5.70 -23.01
CA LYS A 176 35.69 6.68 -23.66
C LYS A 176 36.44 7.53 -22.64
N GLN A 177 35.83 7.79 -21.48
CA GLN A 177 36.37 8.64 -20.43
C GLN A 177 37.08 7.83 -19.35
N ASN A 178 36.45 6.74 -18.89
CA ASN A 178 36.94 5.97 -17.74
C ASN A 178 37.69 4.67 -18.11
N GLY A 179 37.76 4.29 -19.39
CA GLY A 179 38.36 3.02 -19.79
C GLY A 179 37.66 1.79 -19.19
N GLY A 180 36.38 1.90 -18.86
CA GLY A 180 35.57 0.86 -18.23
C GLY A 180 35.66 0.85 -16.70
N TYR A 181 36.46 1.72 -16.07
CA TYR A 181 36.58 1.79 -14.62
C TYR A 181 35.38 2.52 -13.99
N LEU A 182 34.70 1.86 -13.05
CA LEU A 182 33.54 2.42 -12.33
C LEU A 182 33.87 2.83 -10.89
N GLY A 183 35.01 2.40 -10.36
CA GLY A 183 35.39 2.60 -8.97
C GLY A 183 34.62 1.69 -8.02
N TYR A 184 34.56 2.08 -6.75
CA TYR A 184 33.82 1.34 -5.73
C TYR A 184 32.31 1.47 -5.94
N ILE A 185 31.62 0.34 -5.87
CA ILE A 185 30.16 0.26 -5.89
C ILE A 185 29.63 -0.47 -4.66
N GLY A 186 28.53 0.03 -4.12
CA GLY A 186 27.74 -0.60 -3.06
C GLY A 186 26.49 -1.30 -3.62
N GLY A 187 25.75 -2.00 -2.75
CA GLY A 187 24.48 -2.61 -3.10
C GLY A 187 23.48 -1.64 -3.75
N PHE A 188 22.79 -2.13 -4.79
CA PHE A 188 21.83 -1.45 -5.66
C PHE A 188 22.38 -0.28 -6.51
N MET A 189 23.69 -0.14 -6.66
CA MET A 189 24.25 0.85 -7.59
C MET A 189 24.22 0.38 -9.05
N THR A 190 24.13 -0.93 -9.27
CA THR A 190 24.11 -1.57 -10.59
C THR A 190 22.93 -2.53 -10.72
N VAL A 191 22.64 -3.00 -11.94
CA VAL A 191 21.65 -4.05 -12.16
C VAL A 191 22.04 -5.35 -11.46
N TYR A 192 21.05 -6.12 -10.99
CA TYR A 192 21.30 -7.27 -10.12
C TYR A 192 22.25 -8.35 -10.67
N PRO A 193 22.25 -8.71 -11.97
CA PRO A 193 23.21 -9.67 -12.53
C PRO A 193 24.65 -9.15 -12.49
N PHE A 194 24.83 -7.86 -12.80
CA PHE A 194 26.12 -7.18 -12.68
C PHE A 194 26.57 -7.15 -11.22
N GLU A 195 25.69 -6.72 -10.31
CA GLU A 195 25.97 -6.68 -8.88
C GLU A 195 26.38 -8.07 -8.39
N THR A 196 25.65 -9.11 -8.79
CA THR A 196 26.00 -10.49 -8.42
C THR A 196 27.40 -10.85 -8.92
N ALA A 197 27.73 -10.56 -10.17
CA ALA A 197 29.09 -10.79 -10.69
C ALA A 197 30.15 -10.01 -9.90
N ALA A 198 29.90 -8.75 -9.57
CA ALA A 198 30.80 -7.93 -8.76
C ALA A 198 31.04 -8.54 -7.38
N TYR A 199 29.98 -9.01 -6.70
CA TYR A 199 30.08 -9.53 -5.34
C TYR A 199 30.54 -10.99 -5.28
N THR A 200 30.44 -11.79 -6.34
CA THR A 200 30.89 -13.20 -6.34
C THR A 200 32.24 -13.44 -7.03
N THR A 201 32.71 -12.53 -7.88
CA THR A 201 34.01 -12.67 -8.55
C THR A 201 35.15 -12.40 -7.55
N PRO A 202 36.19 -13.26 -7.48
CA PRO A 202 37.35 -13.02 -6.63
C PRO A 202 38.09 -11.72 -6.97
N VAL A 203 38.76 -11.13 -5.97
CA VAL A 203 39.61 -9.96 -6.18
C VAL A 203 40.78 -10.31 -7.11
N GLY A 204 40.99 -9.50 -8.14
CA GLY A 204 41.98 -9.70 -9.19
C GLY A 204 41.43 -10.37 -10.45
N ASP A 205 40.24 -10.97 -10.39
CA ASP A 205 39.65 -11.75 -11.49
C ASP A 205 38.60 -10.98 -12.30
N VAL A 206 38.18 -11.60 -13.41
CA VAL A 206 37.08 -11.15 -14.28
C VAL A 206 35.99 -12.22 -14.34
N SER A 207 34.74 -11.79 -14.21
CA SER A 207 33.57 -12.65 -14.28
C SER A 207 33.44 -13.35 -15.64
N GLU A 208 32.70 -14.46 -15.67
CA GLU A 208 32.08 -14.94 -16.92
C GLU A 208 31.09 -13.89 -17.46
N PRO A 209 30.71 -13.93 -18.77
CA PRO A 209 29.73 -13.01 -19.32
C PRO A 209 28.38 -13.16 -18.62
N VAL A 210 27.93 -12.10 -17.95
CA VAL A 210 26.63 -12.08 -17.26
C VAL A 210 25.60 -11.27 -18.02
N LEU A 211 24.44 -11.88 -18.29
CA LEU A 211 23.34 -11.22 -19.01
C LEU A 211 22.50 -10.34 -18.06
N SER A 212 22.23 -9.12 -18.51
CA SER A 212 21.29 -8.17 -17.89
C SER A 212 20.36 -7.61 -18.96
N GLN A 213 19.42 -6.72 -18.56
CA GLN A 213 18.61 -5.96 -19.51
C GLN A 213 19.40 -5.12 -20.54
N PHE A 214 20.69 -4.82 -20.29
CA PHE A 214 21.54 -4.07 -21.21
C PHE A 214 22.37 -4.95 -22.16
N GLY A 215 22.46 -6.25 -21.87
CA GLY A 215 23.36 -7.19 -22.54
C GLY A 215 24.32 -7.90 -21.61
N TYR A 216 25.39 -8.44 -22.19
CA TYR A 216 26.41 -9.20 -21.48
C TYR A 216 27.47 -8.28 -20.91
N HIS A 217 27.81 -8.49 -19.64
CA HIS A 217 28.87 -7.77 -18.95
C HIS A 217 30.03 -8.70 -18.62
N LEU A 218 31.25 -8.22 -18.82
CA LEU A 218 32.44 -8.74 -18.14
C LEU A 218 32.75 -7.78 -17.00
N VAL A 219 32.83 -8.28 -15.76
CA VAL A 219 33.09 -7.47 -14.57
C VAL A 219 34.43 -7.87 -13.97
N LYS A 220 35.39 -6.94 -13.96
CA LYS A 220 36.67 -7.10 -13.28
C LYS A 220 36.56 -6.55 -11.86
N VAL A 221 36.97 -7.34 -10.87
CA VAL A 221 37.02 -6.92 -9.47
C VAL A 221 38.47 -6.64 -9.10
N SER A 222 38.77 -5.41 -8.69
CA SER A 222 40.15 -4.99 -8.37
C SER A 222 40.41 -4.90 -6.87
N ASP A 223 39.38 -4.58 -6.08
CA ASP A 223 39.48 -4.49 -4.62
C ASP A 223 38.11 -4.62 -3.94
N ARG A 224 38.11 -4.81 -2.61
CA ARG A 224 36.94 -4.82 -1.74
C ARG A 224 37.24 -4.15 -0.41
N ARG A 225 36.29 -3.35 0.09
CA ARG A 225 36.41 -2.66 1.39
C ARG A 225 35.08 -2.66 2.15
N PRO A 226 35.08 -2.68 3.50
CA PRO A 226 33.87 -2.39 4.27
C PRO A 226 33.27 -1.04 3.85
N ASP A 227 31.93 -0.94 3.86
CA ASP A 227 31.26 0.31 3.55
C ASP A 227 31.66 1.38 4.59
N PRO A 228 32.28 2.50 4.17
CA PRO A 228 32.74 3.50 5.11
C PRO A 228 31.57 4.29 5.72
N GLY A 229 30.32 4.06 5.30
CA GLY A 229 29.15 4.84 5.68
C GLY A 229 29.05 6.15 4.90
N GLU A 230 28.05 6.94 5.25
CA GLU A 230 27.83 8.25 4.65
C GLU A 230 28.61 9.34 5.40
N ARG A 231 28.97 10.41 4.68
CA ARG A 231 29.62 11.60 5.23
C ARG A 231 28.76 12.82 4.95
N LEU A 232 28.52 13.63 5.98
CA LEU A 232 28.07 15.00 5.80
C LEU A 232 29.31 15.87 5.74
N THR A 233 29.49 16.62 4.66
CA THR A 233 30.69 17.43 4.45
C THR A 233 30.33 18.86 4.07
N ALA A 234 31.25 19.78 4.35
CA ALA A 234 31.25 21.09 3.74
C ALA A 234 32.51 21.27 2.89
N HIS A 235 32.43 22.05 1.81
CA HIS A 235 33.59 22.36 1.00
C HIS A 235 33.74 23.84 0.67
N ILE A 236 34.99 24.26 0.49
CA ILE A 236 35.34 25.50 -0.23
C ILE A 236 35.94 25.07 -1.55
N MET A 237 35.30 25.47 -2.65
CA MET A 237 35.73 25.10 -3.99
C MET A 237 36.21 26.32 -4.75
N LEU A 238 37.39 26.22 -5.37
CA LEU A 238 37.82 27.15 -6.41
C LEU A 238 37.79 26.41 -7.76
N MET A 239 36.93 26.87 -8.66
CA MET A 239 36.70 26.24 -9.95
C MET A 239 37.91 26.38 -10.85
N LEU A 240 38.25 25.30 -11.55
CA LEU A 240 39.30 25.29 -12.55
C LEU A 240 38.71 24.81 -13.90
N PRO A 241 38.54 25.72 -14.89
CA PRO A 241 38.10 25.34 -16.22
C PRO A 241 39.05 24.30 -16.85
N SER A 242 38.49 23.34 -17.60
CA SER A 242 39.27 22.27 -18.25
C SER A 242 40.31 22.80 -19.25
N ASN A 243 40.11 24.01 -19.78
CA ASN A 243 41.01 24.71 -20.69
C ASN A 243 41.82 25.84 -20.00
N ALA A 244 41.88 25.85 -18.66
CA ALA A 244 42.63 26.87 -17.92
C ALA A 244 44.11 26.88 -18.32
N SER A 245 44.68 28.08 -18.49
CA SER A 245 46.12 28.25 -18.71
C SER A 245 46.90 27.88 -17.44
N ASP A 246 48.20 27.60 -17.58
CA ASP A 246 49.02 27.21 -16.44
C ASP A 246 49.18 28.35 -15.42
N GLU A 247 49.07 29.61 -15.85
CA GLU A 247 49.01 30.76 -14.95
C GLU A 247 47.75 30.72 -14.07
N VAL A 248 46.59 30.44 -14.67
CA VAL A 248 45.32 30.32 -13.93
C VAL A 248 45.36 29.14 -12.95
N LYS A 249 45.93 28.00 -13.37
CA LYS A 249 46.10 26.83 -12.48
C LYS A 249 46.93 27.17 -11.25
N LYS A 250 48.09 27.80 -11.45
CA LYS A 250 49.00 28.21 -10.36
C LYS A 250 48.35 29.23 -9.44
N GLU A 251 47.61 30.19 -9.99
CA GLU A 251 46.92 31.20 -9.19
C GLU A 251 45.81 30.57 -8.34
N LYS A 252 44.99 29.68 -8.90
CA LYS A 252 43.95 28.96 -8.14
C LYS A 252 44.54 28.06 -7.06
N GLU A 253 45.66 27.39 -7.35
CA GLU A 253 46.37 26.61 -6.35
C GLU A 253 46.91 27.48 -5.20
N LYS A 254 47.49 28.64 -5.53
CA LYS A 254 47.96 29.59 -4.52
C LYS A 254 46.81 30.08 -3.63
N GLN A 255 45.70 30.49 -4.24
CA GLN A 255 44.52 30.98 -3.53
C GLN A 255 43.93 29.93 -2.59
N ILE A 256 43.75 28.68 -3.05
CA ILE A 256 43.19 27.64 -2.17
C ILE A 256 44.15 27.32 -1.01
N ARG A 257 45.47 27.36 -1.24
CA ARG A 257 46.46 27.16 -0.17
C ARG A 257 46.43 28.28 0.86
N GLU A 258 46.22 29.53 0.44
CA GLU A 258 46.05 30.67 1.36
C GLU A 258 44.77 30.54 2.19
N ILE A 259 43.65 30.13 1.58
CA ILE A 259 42.39 29.85 2.30
C ILE A 259 42.61 28.73 3.31
N TYR A 260 43.32 27.66 2.93
CA TYR A 260 43.66 26.57 3.85
C TYR A 260 44.48 27.06 5.05
N GLN A 261 45.49 27.91 4.84
CA GLN A 261 46.26 28.47 5.95
C GLN A 261 45.40 29.30 6.92
N GLN A 262 44.44 30.08 6.41
CA GLN A 262 43.49 30.81 7.26
C GLN A 262 42.65 29.87 8.12
N ILE A 263 42.18 28.75 7.55
CA ILE A 263 41.42 27.74 8.30
C ILE A 263 42.29 27.11 9.40
N ILE A 264 43.54 26.76 9.11
CA ILE A 264 44.47 26.20 10.11
C ILE A 264 44.81 27.22 11.20
N GLN A 265 44.78 28.51 10.89
CA GLN A 265 44.94 29.61 11.87
C GLN A 265 43.66 29.91 12.67
N GLY A 266 42.57 29.16 12.46
CA GLY A 266 41.33 29.26 13.24
C GLY A 266 40.24 30.13 12.62
N ALA A 267 40.36 30.53 11.35
CA ALA A 267 39.27 31.21 10.67
C ALA A 267 38.02 30.31 10.54
N ASP A 268 36.82 30.90 10.59
CA ASP A 268 35.58 30.14 10.47
C ASP A 268 35.39 29.60 9.05
N PHE A 269 35.21 28.28 8.95
CA PHE A 269 35.09 27.59 7.67
C PHE A 269 33.84 28.02 6.90
N ALA A 270 32.71 28.20 7.59
CA ALA A 270 31.44 28.49 6.94
C ALA A 270 31.42 29.91 6.36
N GLU A 271 31.99 30.89 7.08
CA GLU A 271 32.17 32.24 6.57
C GLU A 271 33.15 32.29 5.39
N LEU A 272 34.28 31.57 5.47
CA LEU A 272 35.21 31.45 4.33
C LEU A 272 34.54 30.75 3.13
N ALA A 273 33.73 29.73 3.34
CA ALA A 273 32.97 29.09 2.26
C ALA A 273 32.00 30.07 1.60
N LYS A 274 31.29 30.86 2.40
CA LYS A 274 30.34 31.87 1.91
C LYS A 274 31.02 32.98 1.12
N GLU A 275 32.17 33.45 1.58
CA GLU A 275 32.91 34.53 0.95
C GLU A 275 33.72 34.07 -0.27
N LYS A 276 34.44 32.96 -0.14
CA LYS A 276 35.51 32.56 -1.08
C LYS A 276 35.14 31.39 -1.99
N SER A 277 34.15 30.56 -1.64
CA SER A 277 33.77 29.43 -2.50
C SER A 277 33.16 29.92 -3.81
N GLU A 278 33.58 29.31 -4.91
CA GLU A 278 33.05 29.51 -6.25
C GLU A 278 31.88 28.55 -6.55
N ASP A 279 31.67 27.52 -5.73
CA ASP A 279 30.39 26.84 -5.65
C ASP A 279 29.42 27.67 -4.79
N LYS A 280 28.68 28.56 -5.44
CA LYS A 280 27.76 29.49 -4.76
C LYS A 280 26.59 28.79 -4.07
N ASN A 281 26.17 27.61 -4.54
CA ASN A 281 25.02 26.89 -3.97
C ASN A 281 25.34 26.31 -2.58
N SER A 282 26.51 25.70 -2.43
CA SER A 282 26.98 25.21 -1.12
C SER A 282 27.57 26.35 -0.28
N GLY A 283 28.32 27.29 -0.89
CA GLY A 283 28.96 28.40 -0.18
C GLY A 283 28.00 29.22 0.67
N GLN A 284 26.81 29.56 0.16
CA GLN A 284 25.78 30.28 0.93
C GLN A 284 25.30 29.52 2.18
N ARG A 285 25.47 28.20 2.23
CA ARG A 285 25.14 27.31 3.34
C ARG A 285 26.39 26.82 4.08
N GLY A 286 27.43 27.67 4.13
CA GLY A 286 28.69 27.34 4.81
C GLY A 286 29.50 26.23 4.14
N GLY A 287 29.28 26.01 2.83
CA GLY A 287 29.92 24.95 2.05
C GLY A 287 29.22 23.60 2.15
N GLU A 288 28.14 23.46 2.91
CA GLU A 288 27.50 22.16 3.17
C GLU A 288 26.96 21.50 1.89
N LEU A 289 27.33 20.22 1.71
CA LEU A 289 26.82 19.33 0.68
C LEU A 289 25.83 18.32 1.28
N PRO A 290 24.92 17.74 0.49
CA PRO A 290 24.12 16.61 0.93
C PRO A 290 24.99 15.47 1.46
N TRP A 291 24.40 14.56 2.25
CA TRP A 291 25.06 13.31 2.65
C TRP A 291 25.61 12.58 1.42
N ILE A 292 26.92 12.36 1.41
CA ILE A 292 27.61 11.64 0.34
C ILE A 292 27.84 10.19 0.76
N SER A 293 27.68 9.29 -0.20
CA SER A 293 28.01 7.88 -0.12
C SER A 293 28.96 7.51 -1.26
N THR A 294 29.55 6.32 -1.18
CA THR A 294 30.43 5.77 -2.21
C THR A 294 29.87 5.94 -3.63
N GLY A 295 30.71 6.43 -4.54
CA GLY A 295 30.45 6.60 -5.97
C GLY A 295 29.44 7.72 -6.32
N ARG A 296 29.06 8.58 -5.36
CA ARG A 296 28.15 9.72 -5.60
C ARG A 296 28.87 11.02 -5.92
N ILE A 297 30.17 11.08 -5.65
CA ILE A 297 31.03 12.24 -5.92
C ILE A 297 32.33 11.76 -6.58
N VAL A 298 33.07 12.69 -7.19
CA VAL A 298 34.35 12.38 -7.85
C VAL A 298 35.35 11.77 -6.87
N LYS A 299 36.15 10.83 -7.38
CA LYS A 299 37.04 9.99 -6.58
C LYS A 299 37.98 10.79 -5.69
N GLU A 300 38.56 11.88 -6.18
CA GLU A 300 39.52 12.68 -5.44
C GLU A 300 38.87 13.33 -4.21
N TYR A 301 37.65 13.83 -4.35
CA TYR A 301 36.87 14.35 -3.22
C TYR A 301 36.49 13.23 -2.26
N GLU A 302 35.99 12.12 -2.78
CA GLU A 302 35.57 10.97 -1.99
C GLU A 302 36.71 10.43 -1.11
N ASP A 303 37.86 10.17 -1.72
CA ASP A 303 39.04 9.63 -1.04
C ASP A 303 39.48 10.57 0.11
N ALA A 304 39.48 11.88 -0.15
CA ALA A 304 39.80 12.87 0.86
C ALA A 304 38.75 12.95 1.97
N ALA A 305 37.46 12.90 1.65
CA ALA A 305 36.39 12.91 2.65
C ALA A 305 36.40 11.67 3.55
N TYR A 306 36.72 10.48 3.02
CA TYR A 306 36.84 9.25 3.79
C TYR A 306 38.17 9.11 4.57
N ALA A 307 39.19 9.89 4.18
CA ALA A 307 40.41 10.03 4.96
C ALA A 307 40.19 10.79 6.29
N LEU A 308 39.22 11.73 6.33
CA LEU A 308 38.83 12.45 7.55
C LEU A 308 38.15 11.51 8.56
N LYS A 309 38.54 11.60 9.85
CA LYS A 309 38.11 10.63 10.87
C LYS A 309 37.18 11.25 11.92
N ASN A 310 37.43 12.49 12.30
CA ASN A 310 36.69 13.17 13.36
C ASN A 310 35.86 14.32 12.80
N LYS A 311 34.71 14.56 13.44
CA LYS A 311 33.89 15.73 13.18
C LYS A 311 34.71 17.00 13.38
N GLY A 312 34.75 17.85 12.37
CA GLY A 312 35.54 19.07 12.33
C GLY A 312 36.86 18.95 11.58
N ASP A 313 37.34 17.73 11.27
CA ASP A 313 38.55 17.52 10.49
C ASP A 313 38.45 18.23 9.12
N VAL A 314 39.59 18.78 8.67
CA VAL A 314 39.69 19.49 7.39
C VAL A 314 40.79 18.86 6.53
N SER A 315 40.48 18.60 5.26
CA SER A 315 41.44 18.07 4.29
C SER A 315 42.48 19.13 3.91
N GLN A 316 43.65 18.68 3.45
CA GLN A 316 44.49 19.56 2.62
C GLN A 316 43.76 19.92 1.30
N PRO A 317 44.19 20.96 0.56
CA PRO A 317 43.64 21.24 -0.76
C PRO A 317 43.74 20.01 -1.69
N VAL A 318 42.61 19.63 -2.29
CA VAL A 318 42.47 18.48 -3.18
C VAL A 318 42.07 18.97 -4.56
N LEU A 319 42.80 18.54 -5.59
CA LEU A 319 42.46 18.84 -6.98
C LEU A 319 41.51 17.76 -7.52
N SER A 320 40.39 18.18 -8.08
CA SER A 320 39.44 17.34 -8.81
C SER A 320 39.27 17.85 -10.26
N PRO A 321 38.55 17.13 -11.14
CA PRO A 321 38.21 17.62 -12.47
C PRO A 321 37.45 18.95 -12.51
N TYR A 322 36.84 19.36 -11.39
CA TYR A 322 36.08 20.61 -11.29
C TYR A 322 36.91 21.77 -10.71
N GLY A 323 38.06 21.48 -10.09
CA GLY A 323 38.92 22.48 -9.46
C GLY A 323 39.46 22.04 -8.11
N TRP A 324 39.90 23.02 -7.32
CA TRP A 324 40.46 22.78 -6.00
C TRP A 324 39.38 22.79 -4.92
N HIS A 325 39.49 21.87 -3.97
CA HIS A 325 38.56 21.73 -2.84
C HIS A 325 39.31 21.69 -1.52
N ILE A 326 38.79 22.35 -0.49
CA ILE A 326 39.09 22.04 0.91
C ILE A 326 37.82 21.47 1.51
N ILE A 327 37.91 20.30 2.15
CA ILE A 327 36.77 19.53 2.61
C ILE A 327 36.79 19.50 4.14
N LYS A 328 35.65 19.77 4.77
CA LYS A 328 35.45 19.65 6.21
C LYS A 328 34.43 18.56 6.51
N LEU A 329 34.76 17.67 7.45
CA LEU A 329 33.83 16.65 7.92
C LEU A 329 32.87 17.24 8.94
N LEU A 330 31.57 17.22 8.65
CA LEU A 330 30.53 17.74 9.55
C LEU A 330 29.90 16.63 10.38
N ASP A 331 29.69 15.45 9.80
CA ASP A 331 29.11 14.30 10.49
C ASP A 331 29.32 12.98 9.73
N THR A 332 29.10 11.85 10.41
CA THR A 332 29.20 10.50 9.85
C THR A 332 27.99 9.67 10.27
N ARG A 333 27.49 8.82 9.39
CA ARG A 333 26.49 7.80 9.78
C ARG A 333 26.74 6.48 9.04
N GLY A 334 26.60 5.38 9.75
CA GLY A 334 26.77 4.03 9.21
C GLY A 334 25.47 3.41 8.72
N LEU A 335 25.58 2.17 8.24
CA LEU A 335 24.43 1.36 7.87
C LEU A 335 23.57 1.04 9.10
N LYS A 336 22.25 1.27 8.99
CA LYS A 336 21.29 0.92 10.03
C LYS A 336 21.14 -0.62 10.19
N PRO A 337 20.59 -1.10 11.32
CA PRO A 337 20.28 -2.52 11.49
C PRO A 337 19.34 -3.07 10.39
N PHE A 338 19.48 -4.36 10.08
CA PHE A 338 18.67 -5.02 9.04
C PHE A 338 17.17 -4.82 9.25
N GLU A 339 16.67 -4.98 10.47
CA GLU A 339 15.24 -4.86 10.78
C GLU A 339 14.67 -3.46 10.45
N GLU A 340 15.48 -2.41 10.61
CA GLU A 340 15.08 -1.05 10.23
C GLU A 340 15.11 -0.82 8.72
N LEU A 341 16.02 -1.49 8.00
CA LEU A 341 16.19 -1.33 6.55
C LEU A 341 15.42 -2.34 5.71
N LYS A 342 14.89 -3.42 6.28
CA LYS A 342 14.25 -4.51 5.54
C LYS A 342 13.14 -4.01 4.62
N SER A 343 12.29 -3.10 5.10
CA SER A 343 11.19 -2.52 4.31
C SER A 343 11.70 -1.67 3.13
N ASP A 344 12.74 -0.87 3.35
CA ASP A 344 13.39 -0.06 2.31
C ASP A 344 14.10 -0.92 1.27
N ILE A 345 14.78 -1.99 1.71
CA ILE A 345 15.43 -2.98 0.86
C ILE A 345 14.41 -3.69 -0.02
N MET A 346 13.30 -4.18 0.57
CA MET A 346 12.23 -4.83 -0.18
C MET A 346 11.58 -3.89 -1.19
N ARG A 347 11.41 -2.61 -0.85
CA ARG A 347 10.92 -1.60 -1.80
C ARG A 347 11.88 -1.39 -2.98
N ARG A 348 13.19 -1.45 -2.77
CA ARG A 348 14.20 -1.35 -3.84
C ARG A 348 14.21 -2.61 -4.71
N ILE A 349 14.19 -3.79 -4.09
CA ILE A 349 14.06 -5.10 -4.76
C ILE A 349 12.82 -5.13 -5.67
N GLY A 350 11.68 -4.62 -5.18
CA GLY A 350 10.43 -4.54 -5.95
C GLY A 350 10.49 -3.65 -7.19
N ARG A 351 11.56 -2.87 -7.38
CA ARG A 351 11.77 -1.97 -8.53
C ARG A 351 12.88 -2.44 -9.48
N ASP A 352 13.54 -3.55 -9.18
CA ASP A 352 14.63 -4.09 -10.01
C ASP A 352 14.34 -5.52 -10.52
N GLU A 353 15.33 -6.14 -11.15
CA GLU A 353 15.23 -7.48 -11.74
C GLU A 353 14.93 -8.61 -10.72
N ARG A 354 15.05 -8.34 -9.42
CA ARG A 354 14.69 -9.28 -8.33
C ARG A 354 13.20 -9.32 -8.02
N SER A 355 12.43 -8.31 -8.42
CA SER A 355 11.00 -8.15 -8.10
C SER A 355 10.15 -9.40 -8.32
N ASN A 356 10.44 -10.18 -9.37
CA ASN A 356 9.67 -11.38 -9.72
C ASN A 356 10.31 -12.68 -9.21
N LYS A 357 11.46 -12.65 -8.51
CA LYS A 357 12.15 -13.87 -8.09
C LYS A 357 11.37 -14.66 -7.03
N GLY A 358 10.72 -13.99 -6.08
CA GLY A 358 9.85 -14.64 -5.10
C GLY A 358 8.69 -15.39 -5.76
N GLN A 359 8.01 -14.76 -6.71
CA GLN A 359 6.92 -15.39 -7.47
C GLN A 359 7.42 -16.56 -8.33
N LYS A 360 8.53 -16.38 -9.07
CA LYS A 360 9.12 -17.47 -9.87
C LYS A 360 9.55 -18.66 -9.03
N SER A 361 10.15 -18.41 -7.87
CA SER A 361 10.53 -19.46 -6.92
C SER A 361 9.31 -20.26 -6.45
N LEU A 362 8.21 -19.56 -6.13
CA LEU A 362 6.95 -20.20 -5.78
C LEU A 362 6.42 -21.05 -6.95
N ILE A 363 6.38 -20.52 -8.16
CA ILE A 363 5.90 -21.26 -9.35
C ILE A 363 6.69 -22.55 -9.55
N GLU A 364 8.03 -22.52 -9.43
CA GLU A 364 8.84 -23.72 -9.56
C GLU A 364 8.56 -24.75 -8.44
N LYS A 365 8.34 -24.29 -7.20
CA LYS A 365 7.88 -25.16 -6.09
C LYS A 365 6.50 -25.77 -6.41
N LEU A 366 5.56 -24.99 -6.92
CA LEU A 366 4.21 -25.42 -7.26
C LEU A 366 4.17 -26.37 -8.47
N LYS A 367 5.07 -26.20 -9.46
CA LYS A 367 5.22 -27.16 -10.57
C LYS A 367 5.56 -28.55 -10.05
N ILE A 368 6.41 -28.64 -9.03
CA ILE A 368 6.75 -29.91 -8.38
C ILE A 368 5.56 -30.42 -7.56
N GLU A 369 4.99 -29.57 -6.70
CA GLU A 369 3.89 -29.92 -5.80
C GLU A 369 2.67 -30.47 -6.56
N TYR A 370 2.31 -29.83 -7.66
CA TYR A 370 1.14 -30.18 -8.47
C TYR A 370 1.46 -31.02 -9.71
N ALA A 371 2.64 -31.66 -9.73
CA ALA A 371 3.06 -32.56 -10.82
C ALA A 371 2.80 -31.96 -12.22
N PHE A 372 3.24 -30.72 -12.42
CA PHE A 372 3.11 -30.00 -13.69
C PHE A 372 3.76 -30.80 -14.82
N ASN A 373 3.06 -30.91 -15.95
CA ASN A 373 3.55 -31.61 -17.13
C ASN A 373 3.21 -30.84 -18.41
N MET A 374 4.23 -30.40 -19.14
CA MET A 374 4.11 -29.75 -20.44
C MET A 374 4.04 -30.80 -21.55
N ASN A 375 3.05 -30.71 -22.44
CA ASN A 375 3.01 -31.52 -23.65
C ASN A 375 4.01 -30.96 -24.68
N VAL A 376 5.25 -31.45 -24.62
CA VAL A 376 6.35 -31.00 -25.48
C VAL A 376 6.03 -31.20 -26.97
N GLY A 377 5.32 -32.28 -27.31
CA GLY A 377 4.90 -32.55 -28.69
C GLY A 377 3.91 -31.51 -29.21
N GLU A 378 2.94 -31.12 -28.40
CA GLU A 378 1.97 -30.09 -28.78
C GLU A 378 2.60 -28.69 -28.81
N LYS A 379 3.47 -28.38 -27.83
CA LYS A 379 4.26 -27.14 -27.85
C LYS A 379 5.08 -27.02 -29.14
N ALA A 380 5.75 -28.08 -29.57
CA ALA A 380 6.56 -28.07 -30.80
C ALA A 380 5.70 -27.84 -32.06
N LYS A 381 4.47 -28.37 -32.11
CA LYS A 381 3.54 -28.09 -33.22
C LYS A 381 3.15 -26.61 -33.26
N LEU A 382 2.88 -26.00 -32.09
CA LEU A 382 2.58 -24.57 -32.00
C LEU A 382 3.76 -23.71 -32.41
N GLU A 383 4.98 -24.04 -31.98
CA GLU A 383 6.19 -23.33 -32.38
C GLU A 383 6.38 -23.39 -33.90
N LYS A 384 6.18 -24.57 -34.51
CA LYS A 384 6.21 -24.71 -35.97
C LYS A 384 5.13 -23.87 -36.65
N PHE A 385 3.90 -23.91 -36.15
CA PHE A 385 2.78 -23.12 -36.69
C PHE A 385 3.05 -21.62 -36.59
N ALA A 386 3.63 -21.15 -35.48
CA ALA A 386 4.03 -19.76 -35.30
C ALA A 386 5.20 -19.34 -36.20
N ALA A 387 6.16 -20.24 -36.48
CA ALA A 387 7.24 -19.99 -37.42
C ALA A 387 6.71 -19.82 -38.86
N GLU A 388 5.71 -20.62 -39.25
CA GLU A 388 5.10 -20.61 -40.59
C GLU A 388 4.08 -19.47 -40.78
N THR A 389 3.52 -18.94 -39.69
CA THR A 389 2.50 -17.88 -39.73
C THR A 389 3.13 -16.53 -39.42
N SER A 390 3.34 -15.68 -40.43
CA SER A 390 3.88 -14.32 -40.25
C SER A 390 3.09 -13.27 -41.04
N PRO A 391 2.54 -12.22 -40.39
CA PRO A 391 2.55 -11.97 -38.94
C PRO A 391 1.63 -12.93 -38.17
N MET A 392 1.87 -13.09 -36.86
CA MET A 392 0.97 -13.81 -35.97
C MET A 392 -0.28 -12.95 -35.69
N ASP A 393 -1.28 -13.08 -36.56
CA ASP A 393 -2.44 -12.19 -36.66
C ASP A 393 -3.72 -12.76 -36.01
N THR A 394 -4.85 -12.13 -36.29
CA THR A 394 -6.17 -12.57 -35.82
C THR A 394 -6.53 -13.99 -36.29
N LEU A 395 -6.04 -14.43 -37.46
CA LEU A 395 -6.28 -15.78 -37.98
C LEU A 395 -5.50 -16.81 -37.15
N PHE A 396 -4.24 -16.53 -36.81
CA PHE A 396 -3.46 -17.36 -35.90
C PHE A 396 -4.22 -17.56 -34.57
N LEU A 397 -4.62 -16.46 -33.93
CA LEU A 397 -5.33 -16.50 -32.66
C LEU A 397 -6.66 -17.26 -32.76
N ASN A 398 -7.40 -17.12 -33.86
CA ASN A 398 -8.65 -17.84 -34.07
C ASN A 398 -8.46 -19.34 -34.31
N ASN A 399 -7.35 -19.75 -34.91
CA ASN A 399 -7.02 -21.16 -35.09
C ASN A 399 -6.69 -21.80 -33.75
N ILE A 400 -5.76 -21.22 -32.99
CA ILE A 400 -5.37 -21.79 -31.70
C ILE A 400 -6.52 -21.75 -30.68
N SER A 401 -7.40 -20.73 -30.72
CA SER A 401 -8.56 -20.62 -29.81
C SER A 401 -9.62 -21.73 -29.98
N LYS A 402 -9.51 -22.57 -31.02
CA LYS A 402 -10.43 -23.69 -31.28
C LYS A 402 -9.79 -25.05 -31.01
N ASP A 403 -8.49 -25.10 -30.80
CA ASP A 403 -7.73 -26.33 -30.64
C ASP A 403 -7.86 -26.87 -29.21
N GLN A 404 -8.53 -28.01 -29.07
CA GLN A 404 -8.78 -28.65 -27.77
C GLN A 404 -7.63 -29.59 -27.34
N SER A 405 -6.52 -29.62 -28.07
CA SER A 405 -5.34 -30.40 -27.70
C SER A 405 -4.79 -29.93 -26.37
N VAL A 406 -4.41 -30.88 -25.52
CA VAL A 406 -3.85 -30.59 -24.19
C VAL A 406 -2.44 -30.02 -24.36
N LEU A 407 -2.23 -28.80 -23.89
CA LEU A 407 -0.95 -28.11 -23.90
C LEU A 407 -0.13 -28.43 -22.64
N PHE A 408 -0.77 -28.42 -21.47
CA PHE A 408 -0.14 -28.87 -20.23
C PHE A 408 -1.19 -29.38 -19.24
N SER A 409 -0.73 -30.08 -18.21
CA SER A 409 -1.55 -30.50 -17.08
C SER A 409 -0.96 -30.08 -15.74
N LEU A 410 -1.82 -29.87 -14.76
CA LEU A 410 -1.48 -29.52 -13.37
C LEU A 410 -2.50 -30.23 -12.46
N ASP A 411 -2.02 -31.03 -11.51
CA ASP A 411 -2.85 -31.81 -10.57
C ASP A 411 -3.97 -32.62 -11.26
N GLY A 412 -3.62 -33.28 -12.37
CA GLY A 412 -4.55 -34.07 -13.19
C GLY A 412 -5.56 -33.28 -14.02
N LYS A 413 -5.60 -31.95 -13.90
CA LYS A 413 -6.42 -31.07 -14.74
C LYS A 413 -5.63 -30.69 -16.01
N ASN A 414 -6.34 -30.57 -17.13
CA ASN A 414 -5.74 -30.22 -18.43
C ASN A 414 -6.07 -28.78 -18.82
N TRP A 415 -5.08 -28.11 -19.41
CA TRP A 415 -5.21 -26.83 -20.09
C TRP A 415 -4.89 -27.03 -21.57
N THR A 416 -5.71 -26.44 -22.42
CA THR A 416 -5.68 -26.67 -23.87
C THR A 416 -4.99 -25.54 -24.61
N VAL A 417 -4.71 -25.78 -25.89
CA VAL A 417 -4.26 -24.74 -26.83
C VAL A 417 -5.32 -23.64 -26.98
N ALA A 418 -6.62 -23.98 -26.90
CA ALA A 418 -7.71 -23.02 -26.92
C ALA A 418 -7.67 -22.06 -25.72
N ASP A 419 -7.31 -22.56 -24.54
CA ASP A 419 -7.17 -21.73 -23.33
C ASP A 419 -6.02 -20.72 -23.50
N LEU A 420 -4.88 -21.16 -24.06
CA LEU A 420 -3.78 -20.26 -24.45
C LEU A 420 -4.26 -19.20 -25.45
N GLY A 421 -5.02 -19.59 -26.47
CA GLY A 421 -5.59 -18.67 -27.45
C GLY A 421 -6.47 -17.60 -26.83
N ASN A 422 -7.30 -17.97 -25.86
CA ASN A 422 -8.14 -17.04 -25.10
C ASN A 422 -7.33 -16.13 -24.18
N PHE A 423 -6.30 -16.67 -23.51
CA PHE A 423 -5.36 -15.89 -22.71
C PHE A 423 -4.67 -14.82 -23.56
N MET A 424 -4.16 -15.20 -24.74
CA MET A 424 -3.48 -14.30 -25.67
C MET A 424 -4.40 -13.20 -26.21
N LYS A 425 -5.69 -13.49 -26.46
CA LYS A 425 -6.69 -12.48 -26.87
C LYS A 425 -6.94 -11.41 -25.82
N ASN A 426 -6.95 -11.80 -24.55
CA ASN A 426 -7.24 -10.91 -23.42
C ASN A 426 -6.00 -10.16 -22.92
N SER A 427 -4.79 -10.62 -23.29
CA SER A 427 -3.53 -9.94 -23.01
C SER A 427 -3.41 -8.69 -23.89
N ARG A 428 -3.40 -7.49 -23.28
CA ARG A 428 -3.19 -6.20 -23.98
C ARG A 428 -1.87 -6.14 -24.79
N SER A 429 -0.99 -7.12 -24.59
CA SER A 429 0.27 -7.32 -25.30
C SER A 429 0.11 -7.72 -26.78
N ALA A 430 -1.08 -8.19 -27.19
CA ALA A 430 -1.35 -8.63 -28.56
C ALA A 430 -1.29 -7.52 -29.63
N GLN A 431 -1.11 -6.25 -29.24
CA GLN A 431 -1.06 -5.10 -30.15
C GLN A 431 0.34 -4.49 -30.35
N GLY A 432 1.39 -5.03 -29.71
CA GLY A 432 2.76 -4.56 -29.89
C GLY A 432 3.57 -5.48 -30.80
N ALA A 433 4.36 -4.92 -31.73
CA ALA A 433 5.35 -5.67 -32.48
C ALA A 433 6.33 -6.33 -31.48
N PHE A 434 6.26 -7.65 -31.32
CA PHE A 434 7.23 -8.37 -30.51
C PHE A 434 8.53 -8.46 -31.29
N HIS A 435 9.61 -8.00 -30.66
CA HIS A 435 10.93 -8.05 -31.28
C HIS A 435 11.61 -9.34 -30.81
N GLY A 436 11.90 -10.27 -31.74
CA GLY A 436 12.39 -11.62 -31.45
C GLY A 436 11.78 -12.73 -32.32
N GLY A 437 10.80 -12.38 -33.18
CA GLY A 437 10.11 -13.33 -34.06
C GLY A 437 8.92 -14.02 -33.39
N ASN A 438 8.04 -14.63 -34.19
CA ASN A 438 6.76 -15.18 -33.73
C ASN A 438 6.93 -16.33 -32.73
N VAL A 439 7.95 -17.19 -32.89
CA VAL A 439 8.21 -18.32 -31.99
C VAL A 439 8.62 -17.85 -30.60
N ALA A 440 9.54 -16.89 -30.50
CA ALA A 440 9.96 -16.34 -29.22
C ALA A 440 8.80 -15.61 -28.51
N TYR A 441 7.95 -14.92 -29.28
CA TYR A 441 6.74 -14.32 -28.74
C TYR A 441 5.78 -15.36 -28.18
N LEU A 442 5.48 -16.40 -28.97
CA LEU A 442 4.61 -17.51 -28.57
C LEU A 442 5.13 -18.17 -27.29
N ASN A 443 6.42 -18.51 -27.22
CA ASN A 443 7.00 -19.13 -26.03
C ASN A 443 6.88 -18.25 -24.79
N LYS A 444 7.09 -16.93 -24.93
CA LYS A 444 6.84 -16.00 -23.83
C LYS A 444 5.36 -15.98 -23.41
N GLN A 445 4.42 -16.11 -24.34
CA GLN A 445 2.99 -16.20 -24.00
C GLN A 445 2.64 -17.53 -23.34
N ILE A 446 3.24 -18.64 -23.77
CA ILE A 446 3.08 -19.96 -23.14
C ILE A 446 3.59 -19.91 -21.70
N ASP A 447 4.79 -19.38 -21.46
CA ASP A 447 5.36 -19.27 -20.12
C ASP A 447 4.47 -18.38 -19.22
N ALA A 448 4.04 -17.22 -19.73
CA ALA A 448 3.14 -16.34 -18.99
C ALA A 448 1.77 -16.98 -18.69
N PHE A 449 1.24 -17.77 -19.62
CA PHE A 449 0.00 -18.51 -19.44
C PHE A 449 0.15 -19.60 -18.37
N VAL A 450 1.20 -20.42 -18.45
CA VAL A 450 1.52 -21.45 -17.45
C VAL A 450 1.68 -20.83 -16.06
N ASP A 451 2.49 -19.76 -15.95
CA ASP A 451 2.72 -19.07 -14.69
C ASP A 451 1.41 -18.51 -14.11
N ASN A 452 0.55 -17.93 -14.96
CA ASN A 452 -0.75 -17.41 -14.53
C ASN A 452 -1.69 -18.51 -14.02
N GLU A 453 -1.80 -19.62 -14.74
CA GLU A 453 -2.70 -20.72 -14.39
C GLU A 453 -2.23 -21.48 -13.14
N ILE A 454 -0.92 -21.63 -12.93
CA ILE A 454 -0.37 -22.21 -11.69
C ILE A 454 -0.71 -21.35 -10.49
N LEU A 455 -0.52 -20.03 -10.58
CA LEU A 455 -0.84 -19.11 -9.49
C LEU A 455 -2.36 -19.01 -9.26
N HIS A 456 -3.16 -19.04 -10.33
CA HIS A 456 -4.61 -19.07 -10.20
C HIS A 456 -5.08 -20.37 -9.54
N TYR A 457 -4.47 -21.50 -9.89
CA TYR A 457 -4.77 -22.77 -9.23
C TYR A 457 -4.41 -22.75 -7.76
N GLU A 458 -3.23 -22.23 -7.39
CA GLU A 458 -2.83 -22.04 -5.99
C GLU A 458 -3.81 -21.14 -5.24
N ASP A 459 -4.26 -20.04 -5.85
CA ASP A 459 -5.28 -19.15 -5.27
C ASP A 459 -6.54 -19.95 -4.86
N THR A 460 -7.01 -20.89 -5.69
CA THR A 460 -8.18 -21.73 -5.35
C THR A 460 -7.96 -22.67 -4.16
N LYS A 461 -6.72 -22.92 -3.75
CA LYS A 461 -6.35 -23.82 -2.65
C LYS A 461 -6.07 -23.07 -1.35
N LEU A 462 -5.96 -21.75 -1.37
CA LEU A 462 -5.48 -20.98 -0.21
C LEU A 462 -6.33 -21.21 1.03
N GLU A 463 -7.67 -21.24 0.93
CA GLU A 463 -8.54 -21.49 2.09
C GLU A 463 -8.39 -22.90 2.68
N SER A 464 -7.97 -23.87 1.86
CA SER A 464 -7.70 -25.23 2.34
C SER A 464 -6.31 -25.37 2.94
N LYS A 465 -5.30 -24.73 2.33
CA LYS A 465 -3.89 -24.80 2.76
C LYS A 465 -3.59 -23.92 3.97
N TYR A 466 -4.24 -22.77 4.08
CA TYR A 466 -3.94 -21.74 5.06
C TYR A 466 -5.19 -21.39 5.89
N PRO A 467 -5.37 -22.01 7.08
CA PRO A 467 -6.49 -21.71 7.97
C PRO A 467 -6.65 -20.21 8.28
N GLU A 468 -5.54 -19.48 8.47
CA GLU A 468 -5.57 -18.04 8.71
C GLU A 468 -6.14 -17.25 7.53
N PHE A 469 -5.77 -17.61 6.29
CA PHE A 469 -6.33 -16.98 5.09
C PHE A 469 -7.83 -17.25 4.99
N ARG A 470 -8.25 -18.50 5.21
CA ARG A 470 -9.67 -18.88 5.24
C ARG A 470 -10.45 -18.10 6.29
N ASN A 471 -9.93 -18.01 7.51
CA ASN A 471 -10.60 -17.33 8.62
C ASN A 471 -10.74 -15.83 8.34
N LEU A 472 -9.69 -15.21 7.79
CA LEU A 472 -9.73 -13.81 7.37
C LEU A 472 -10.74 -13.59 6.23
N MET A 473 -10.73 -14.45 5.20
CA MET A 473 -11.72 -14.38 4.12
C MET A 473 -13.15 -14.56 4.63
N ASN A 474 -13.38 -15.48 5.57
CA ASN A 474 -14.68 -15.69 6.21
C ASN A 474 -15.10 -14.45 7.01
N GLU A 475 -14.19 -13.78 7.72
CA GLU A 475 -14.48 -12.55 8.44
C GLU A 475 -14.96 -11.44 7.50
N TYR A 476 -14.25 -11.19 6.40
CA TYR A 476 -14.67 -10.19 5.40
C TYR A 476 -16.02 -10.54 4.78
N ARG A 477 -16.16 -11.79 4.33
CA ARG A 477 -17.39 -12.31 3.74
C ARG A 477 -18.58 -12.06 4.66
N ASP A 478 -18.48 -12.51 5.90
CA ASP A 478 -19.58 -12.45 6.84
C ASP A 478 -19.82 -11.03 7.36
N GLY A 479 -18.79 -10.19 7.43
CA GLY A 479 -18.91 -8.78 7.77
C GLY A 479 -19.77 -8.00 6.76
N ILE A 480 -19.55 -8.21 5.45
CA ILE A 480 -20.36 -7.60 4.39
C ILE A 480 -21.82 -8.07 4.52
N LEU A 481 -22.01 -9.39 4.63
CA LEU A 481 -23.36 -9.98 4.77
C LEU A 481 -24.09 -9.44 5.99
N LEU A 482 -23.39 -9.40 7.13
CA LEU A 482 -23.94 -8.92 8.39
C LEU A 482 -24.36 -7.45 8.31
N PHE A 483 -23.55 -6.60 7.67
CA PHE A 483 -23.87 -5.20 7.47
C PHE A 483 -25.16 -5.06 6.65
N ASP A 484 -25.23 -5.71 5.48
CA ASP A 484 -26.36 -5.60 4.56
C ASP A 484 -27.66 -6.11 5.21
N ILE A 485 -27.61 -7.28 5.85
CA ILE A 485 -28.80 -7.86 6.49
C ILE A 485 -29.23 -7.06 7.72
N SER A 486 -28.30 -6.55 8.52
CA SER A 486 -28.64 -5.74 9.71
C SER A 486 -29.19 -4.38 9.30
N ASN A 487 -28.66 -3.79 8.22
CA ASN A 487 -29.20 -2.56 7.66
C ASN A 487 -30.66 -2.76 7.22
N ARG A 488 -30.93 -3.84 6.49
CA ARG A 488 -32.29 -4.16 6.00
C ARG A 488 -33.27 -4.50 7.11
N GLU A 489 -32.90 -5.39 8.02
CA GLU A 489 -33.83 -5.95 9.01
C GLU A 489 -34.01 -5.07 10.25
N VAL A 490 -33.02 -4.23 10.58
CA VAL A 490 -33.00 -3.45 11.82
C VAL A 490 -32.84 -1.95 11.54
N TRP A 491 -31.78 -1.52 10.87
CA TRP A 491 -31.41 -0.10 10.88
C TRP A 491 -32.29 0.78 10.01
N GLU A 492 -32.47 0.45 8.73
CA GLU A 492 -33.39 1.16 7.82
C GLU A 492 -34.83 0.97 8.26
N LYS A 493 -35.19 -0.26 8.67
CA LYS A 493 -36.53 -0.56 9.18
C LYS A 493 -36.90 0.31 10.37
N ALA A 494 -36.03 0.42 11.38
CA ALA A 494 -36.27 1.28 12.53
C ALA A 494 -36.35 2.76 12.17
N SER A 495 -35.51 3.22 11.24
CA SER A 495 -35.43 4.62 10.84
C SER A 495 -36.68 5.07 10.06
N ASN A 496 -37.26 4.16 9.29
CA ASN A 496 -38.43 4.41 8.44
C ASN A 496 -39.77 4.07 9.13
N ASP A 497 -39.76 3.29 10.22
CA ASP A 497 -40.96 2.91 10.97
C ASP A 497 -41.41 3.98 11.98
N VAL A 498 -42.01 5.06 11.46
CA VAL A 498 -42.55 6.17 12.26
C VAL A 498 -43.57 5.68 13.30
N THR A 499 -44.45 4.76 12.91
CA THR A 499 -45.50 4.24 13.80
C THR A 499 -44.90 3.42 14.94
N GLY A 500 -43.92 2.58 14.63
CA GLY A 500 -43.17 1.80 15.61
C GLY A 500 -42.41 2.67 16.59
N LEU A 501 -41.68 3.68 16.11
CA LEU A 501 -40.97 4.63 16.98
C LEU A 501 -41.93 5.37 17.94
N GLN A 502 -43.09 5.81 17.44
CA GLN A 502 -44.10 6.45 18.28
C GLN A 502 -44.65 5.51 19.36
N LYS A 503 -44.99 4.27 18.98
CA LYS A 503 -45.49 3.25 19.91
C LYS A 503 -44.44 2.87 20.95
N TYR A 504 -43.21 2.65 20.50
CA TYR A 504 -42.08 2.29 21.35
C TYR A 504 -41.78 3.38 22.37
N PHE A 505 -41.68 4.65 21.92
CA PHE A 505 -41.52 5.80 22.81
C PHE A 505 -42.64 5.89 23.84
N LYS A 506 -43.90 5.74 23.42
CA LYS A 506 -45.06 5.82 24.34
C LYS A 506 -44.99 4.74 25.41
N ALA A 507 -44.64 3.50 25.05
CA ALA A 507 -44.50 2.39 25.99
C ALA A 507 -43.33 2.58 26.96
N HIS A 508 -42.23 3.20 26.51
CA HIS A 508 -41.00 3.37 27.28
C HIS A 508 -40.78 4.80 27.78
N LYS A 509 -41.83 5.63 27.79
CA LYS A 509 -41.72 7.09 28.02
C LYS A 509 -40.95 7.45 29.29
N LYS A 510 -41.04 6.63 30.33
CA LYS A 510 -40.36 6.84 31.61
C LYS A 510 -38.83 6.77 31.54
N GLN A 511 -38.27 6.11 30.52
CA GLN A 511 -36.82 5.99 30.31
C GLN A 511 -36.22 7.25 29.66
N TYR A 512 -37.06 8.06 29.00
CA TYR A 512 -36.64 9.27 28.31
C TYR A 512 -36.91 10.47 29.20
N THR A 513 -35.87 10.90 29.90
CA THR A 513 -35.94 12.07 30.79
C THR A 513 -34.81 13.04 30.47
N TRP A 514 -35.03 14.30 30.84
CA TRP A 514 -34.00 15.33 30.83
C TRP A 514 -33.80 15.82 32.25
N ASP A 515 -32.57 16.18 32.56
CA ASP A 515 -32.15 16.85 33.79
C ASP A 515 -32.73 18.27 33.90
N GLN A 516 -32.94 18.94 32.76
CA GLN A 516 -33.43 20.31 32.70
C GLN A 516 -34.63 20.48 31.74
N PRO A 517 -35.53 21.46 32.00
CA PRO A 517 -36.58 21.82 31.07
C PRO A 517 -36.02 22.27 29.72
N ARG A 518 -36.76 22.02 28.63
CA ARG A 518 -36.39 22.48 27.28
C ARG A 518 -37.51 23.28 26.64
N TYR A 519 -37.19 24.33 25.91
CA TYR A 519 -38.15 25.10 25.12
C TYR A 519 -38.31 24.48 23.73
N LYS A 520 -39.51 24.04 23.37
CA LYS A 520 -39.84 23.51 22.05
C LYS A 520 -40.66 24.52 21.27
N GLY A 521 -40.10 25.02 20.18
CA GLY A 521 -40.79 26.03 19.39
C GLY A 521 -39.93 26.69 18.32
N TYR A 522 -40.27 27.94 18.06
CA TYR A 522 -39.62 28.79 17.07
C TYR A 522 -39.09 30.04 17.75
N LEU A 523 -37.86 30.42 17.41
CA LEU A 523 -37.30 31.75 17.62
C LEU A 523 -37.51 32.57 16.34
N ILE A 524 -38.14 33.73 16.45
CA ILE A 524 -38.45 34.60 15.33
C ILE A 524 -37.85 35.98 15.58
N GLN A 525 -37.24 36.55 14.53
CA GLN A 525 -36.75 37.91 14.50
C GLN A 525 -37.31 38.60 13.26
N CYS A 526 -37.88 39.79 13.39
CA CYS A 526 -38.38 40.58 12.28
C CYS A 526 -37.99 42.06 12.39
N ASP A 527 -38.06 42.74 11.26
CA ASP A 527 -37.77 44.18 11.14
C ASP A 527 -38.93 45.07 11.55
N ASP A 528 -40.17 44.61 11.38
CA ASP A 528 -41.39 45.35 11.72
C ASP A 528 -42.23 44.65 12.82
N LYS A 529 -42.58 45.42 13.85
CA LYS A 529 -43.44 44.99 14.97
C LYS A 529 -44.87 44.66 14.52
N ALA A 530 -45.37 45.28 13.43
CA ALA A 530 -46.70 44.98 12.89
C ALA A 530 -46.82 43.52 12.42
N LEU A 531 -45.72 42.91 11.97
CA LEU A 531 -45.70 41.53 11.47
C LEU A 531 -45.90 40.48 12.58
N VAL A 532 -45.61 40.81 13.84
CA VAL A 532 -45.62 39.84 14.96
C VAL A 532 -46.96 39.13 15.09
N LYS A 533 -48.07 39.86 15.03
CA LYS A 533 -49.42 39.29 15.20
C LYS A 533 -49.76 38.37 14.02
N THR A 534 -49.40 38.77 12.81
CA THR A 534 -49.62 38.02 11.57
C THR A 534 -48.81 36.73 11.56
N ILE A 535 -47.50 36.80 11.86
CA ILE A 535 -46.61 35.63 11.95
C ILE A 535 -47.09 34.67 13.03
N LYS A 536 -47.44 35.15 14.23
CA LYS A 536 -47.99 34.29 15.31
C LYS A 536 -49.26 33.56 14.89
N LYS A 537 -50.19 34.26 14.23
CA LYS A 537 -51.43 33.65 13.71
C LYS A 537 -51.10 32.61 12.64
N ARG A 538 -50.14 32.91 11.77
CA ARG A 538 -49.75 32.01 10.69
C ARG A 538 -49.09 30.73 11.20
N ILE A 539 -48.13 30.84 12.12
CA ILE A 539 -47.48 29.69 12.77
C ILE A 539 -48.51 28.76 13.42
N LYS A 540 -49.53 29.32 14.09
CA LYS A 540 -50.59 28.52 14.71
C LYS A 540 -51.50 27.80 13.70
N SER A 541 -51.62 28.33 12.49
CA SER A 541 -52.45 27.74 11.42
C SER A 541 -51.74 26.67 10.59
N LEU A 542 -50.42 26.54 10.74
CA LEU A 542 -49.59 25.69 9.89
C LEU A 542 -49.19 24.38 10.60
N PRO A 543 -49.08 23.26 9.86
CA PRO A 543 -48.40 22.07 10.35
C PRO A 543 -46.98 22.39 10.80
N ALA A 544 -46.55 21.83 11.94
CA ALA A 544 -45.26 22.17 12.56
C ALA A 544 -44.03 21.91 11.65
N ASP A 545 -44.14 21.02 10.67
CA ASP A 545 -43.04 20.70 9.75
C ASP A 545 -42.96 21.65 8.55
N SER A 546 -44.01 22.42 8.28
CA SER A 546 -44.05 23.38 7.18
C SER A 546 -43.91 24.84 7.60
N VAL A 547 -43.97 25.13 8.91
CA VAL A 547 -43.89 26.49 9.48
C VAL A 547 -42.69 27.27 8.94
N VAL A 548 -41.48 26.72 9.01
CA VAL A 548 -40.27 27.44 8.58
C VAL A 548 -40.32 27.77 7.09
N PHE A 549 -40.77 26.83 6.26
CA PHE A 549 -40.90 27.03 4.82
C PHE A 549 -41.90 28.13 4.49
N TYR A 550 -43.13 28.02 4.99
CA TYR A 550 -44.19 29.00 4.67
C TYR A 550 -43.92 30.38 5.27
N VAL A 551 -43.35 30.46 6.48
CA VAL A 551 -42.96 31.76 7.05
C VAL A 551 -41.86 32.42 6.22
N ASN A 552 -40.85 31.68 5.75
CA ASN A 552 -39.86 32.27 4.85
C ASN A 552 -40.48 32.67 3.50
N LYS A 553 -41.35 31.83 2.93
CA LYS A 553 -41.97 32.08 1.62
C LYS A 553 -42.92 33.28 1.64
N GLU A 554 -43.72 33.43 2.70
CA GLU A 554 -44.79 34.43 2.76
C GLU A 554 -44.31 35.79 3.24
N PHE A 555 -43.22 35.85 4.02
CA PHE A 555 -42.75 37.09 4.65
C PHE A 555 -41.39 37.59 4.14
N ASN A 556 -40.71 36.85 3.25
CA ASN A 556 -39.48 37.29 2.58
C ASN A 556 -39.69 37.22 1.05
N THR A 557 -40.62 38.02 0.53
CA THR A 557 -41.07 37.94 -0.88
C THR A 557 -40.26 38.77 -1.86
N ASP A 558 -39.45 39.71 -1.37
CA ASP A 558 -38.52 40.50 -2.18
C ASP A 558 -37.06 40.07 -1.92
N SER A 559 -36.10 40.84 -2.42
CA SER A 559 -34.67 40.56 -2.21
C SER A 559 -34.19 40.88 -0.79
N ILE A 560 -35.05 41.43 0.07
CA ILE A 560 -34.75 41.82 1.45
C ILE A 560 -35.35 40.78 2.40
N LYS A 561 -34.56 40.38 3.40
CA LYS A 561 -35.03 39.45 4.42
C LYS A 561 -35.69 40.23 5.56
N HIS A 562 -37.01 40.15 5.67
CA HIS A 562 -37.79 40.78 6.73
C HIS A 562 -37.94 39.89 7.97
N VAL A 563 -37.88 38.56 7.81
CA VAL A 563 -38.08 37.59 8.89
C VAL A 563 -36.99 36.51 8.92
N LYS A 564 -36.42 36.28 10.10
CA LYS A 564 -35.61 35.09 10.43
C LYS A 564 -36.44 34.21 11.36
N ILE A 565 -36.53 32.91 11.03
CA ILE A 565 -37.20 31.91 11.86
C ILE A 565 -36.31 30.69 12.04
N GLU A 566 -36.21 30.22 13.28
CA GLU A 566 -35.42 29.06 13.68
C GLU A 566 -36.31 28.12 14.50
N LYS A 567 -36.45 26.86 14.06
CA LYS A 567 -37.16 25.80 14.80
C LYS A 567 -36.15 25.07 15.68
N GLY A 568 -36.47 24.87 16.96
CA GLY A 568 -35.56 24.16 17.86
C GLY A 568 -36.21 23.58 19.11
N LEU A 569 -35.44 22.70 19.74
CA LEU A 569 -35.66 22.17 21.08
C LEU A 569 -34.47 22.64 21.95
N PHE A 570 -34.62 23.81 22.54
CA PHE A 570 -33.54 24.53 23.21
C PHE A 570 -33.45 24.14 24.68
N GLN A 571 -32.28 23.70 25.13
CA GLN A 571 -31.89 23.69 26.53
C GLN A 571 -31.38 25.09 26.92
N LYS A 572 -31.45 25.40 28.21
CA LYS A 572 -30.86 26.63 28.76
C LYS A 572 -29.38 26.72 28.37
N GLY A 573 -28.97 27.85 27.82
CA GLY A 573 -27.61 28.11 27.34
C GLY A 573 -27.40 27.85 25.85
N ASP A 574 -28.32 27.17 25.16
CA ASP A 574 -28.22 26.92 23.72
C ASP A 574 -28.34 28.21 22.90
N ASN A 575 -29.18 29.15 23.36
CA ASN A 575 -29.45 30.40 22.65
C ASN A 575 -29.87 31.53 23.61
N LYS A 576 -29.05 32.57 23.73
CA LYS A 576 -29.27 33.72 24.64
C LYS A 576 -30.64 34.39 24.49
N LYS A 577 -31.18 34.47 23.27
CA LYS A 577 -32.51 35.07 23.01
C LYS A 577 -33.63 34.17 23.55
N VAL A 578 -33.47 32.86 23.39
CA VAL A 578 -34.41 31.87 23.95
C VAL A 578 -34.27 31.81 25.48
N ASP A 579 -33.05 31.91 26.01
CA ASP A 579 -32.79 32.00 27.45
C ASP A 579 -33.55 33.16 28.09
N ASN A 580 -33.47 34.36 27.50
CA ASN A 580 -34.22 35.52 28.00
C ASN A 580 -35.74 35.32 27.85
N LEU A 581 -36.21 34.91 26.68
CA LEU A 581 -37.65 34.90 26.37
C LEU A 581 -38.39 33.72 27.01
N ALA A 582 -37.80 32.53 26.99
CA ALA A 582 -38.40 31.28 27.48
C ALA A 582 -37.98 30.95 28.92
N PHE A 583 -36.69 31.10 29.25
CA PHE A 583 -36.14 30.73 30.56
C PHE A 583 -36.03 31.90 31.55
N LYS A 584 -36.29 33.15 31.10
CA LYS A 584 -36.24 34.38 31.90
C LYS A 584 -34.85 34.70 32.45
N GLU A 585 -33.81 34.39 31.69
CA GLU A 585 -32.42 34.63 32.08
C GLU A 585 -31.60 35.36 31.01
N GLY A 586 -30.64 36.18 31.45
CA GLY A 586 -29.77 36.96 30.57
C GLY A 586 -30.48 38.15 29.92
N GLU A 587 -29.73 38.92 29.12
CA GLU A 587 -30.25 40.08 28.39
C GLU A 587 -30.69 39.71 26.98
N LEU A 588 -31.78 40.32 26.51
CA LEU A 588 -32.27 40.13 25.15
C LEU A 588 -31.40 40.94 24.17
N SER A 589 -30.45 40.28 23.51
CA SER A 589 -29.73 40.90 22.41
C SER A 589 -30.61 40.99 21.16
N VAL A 590 -30.66 42.18 20.55
CA VAL A 590 -31.42 42.45 19.31
C VAL A 590 -30.45 42.78 18.19
N ASP A 591 -30.77 42.34 16.97
CA ASP A 591 -30.02 42.67 15.75
C ASP A 591 -30.59 43.99 15.19
N GLU A 592 -29.74 44.95 14.82
CA GLU A 592 -30.21 46.25 14.27
C GLU A 592 -31.12 46.08 13.06
N LYS A 593 -30.91 45.03 12.25
CA LYS A 593 -31.76 44.72 11.09
C LYS A 593 -33.04 43.96 11.46
N PHE A 594 -33.10 43.38 12.66
CA PHE A 594 -34.25 42.61 13.16
C PHE A 594 -34.52 42.96 14.63
N PRO A 595 -34.91 44.21 14.93
CA PRO A 595 -35.07 44.71 16.30
C PRO A 595 -36.18 43.98 17.08
N VAL A 596 -37.09 43.30 16.40
CA VAL A 596 -38.24 42.63 17.02
C VAL A 596 -37.97 41.14 17.16
N VAL A 597 -37.75 40.68 18.39
CA VAL A 597 -37.49 39.25 18.71
C VAL A 597 -38.62 38.67 19.54
N PHE A 598 -39.13 37.50 19.14
CA PHE A 598 -40.14 36.79 19.91
C PHE A 598 -40.08 35.28 19.68
N ILE A 599 -40.71 34.53 20.56
CA ILE A 599 -40.78 33.06 20.47
C ILE A 599 -42.24 32.59 20.35
N VAL A 600 -42.44 31.46 19.67
CA VAL A 600 -43.74 30.77 19.58
C VAL A 600 -43.53 29.28 19.82
N GLY A 601 -44.17 28.73 20.84
CA GLY A 601 -43.91 27.37 21.29
C GLY A 601 -44.27 27.18 22.75
N LYS A 602 -43.67 26.17 23.40
CA LYS A 602 -43.95 25.83 24.79
C LYS A 602 -42.73 25.31 25.53
N MET A 603 -42.76 25.46 26.85
CA MET A 603 -41.76 24.88 27.75
C MET A 603 -42.12 23.43 28.09
N LEU A 604 -41.22 22.50 27.82
CA LEU A 604 -41.35 21.08 28.17
C LEU A 604 -40.69 20.84 29.54
N LYS A 605 -41.50 20.89 30.60
CA LYS A 605 -41.04 20.73 31.99
C LYS A 605 -40.97 19.28 32.48
N LYS A 606 -41.69 18.37 31.82
CA LYS A 606 -41.85 16.96 32.23
C LYS A 606 -41.11 15.99 31.32
N GLY A 607 -40.07 16.46 30.61
CA GLY A 607 -39.33 15.70 29.62
C GLY A 607 -39.96 15.71 28.22
N PRO A 608 -39.51 14.82 27.31
CA PRO A 608 -39.98 14.73 25.93
C PRO A 608 -41.46 14.35 25.84
N GLU A 609 -42.16 14.91 24.85
CA GLU A 609 -43.56 14.60 24.58
C GLU A 609 -43.73 13.65 23.40
N SER A 610 -42.79 13.69 22.46
CA SER A 610 -42.75 12.90 21.24
C SER A 610 -41.38 12.24 21.10
N TYR A 611 -41.35 11.09 20.41
CA TYR A 611 -40.10 10.43 20.06
C TYR A 611 -39.14 11.35 19.28
N THR A 612 -39.68 12.28 18.50
CA THR A 612 -38.88 13.25 17.72
C THR A 612 -38.07 14.20 18.60
N ASP A 613 -38.45 14.38 19.87
CA ASP A 613 -37.70 15.20 20.83
C ASP A 613 -36.40 14.51 21.28
N MET A 614 -36.29 13.19 21.08
CA MET A 614 -35.09 12.38 21.39
C MET A 614 -34.80 11.37 20.27
N LYS A 615 -35.02 11.76 19.00
CA LYS A 615 -35.07 10.83 17.85
C LYS A 615 -33.90 9.86 17.81
N GLY A 616 -32.67 10.35 17.94
CA GLY A 616 -31.47 9.50 17.88
C GLY A 616 -31.42 8.42 18.96
N GLN A 617 -31.76 8.77 20.21
CA GLN A 617 -31.77 7.80 21.31
C GLN A 617 -32.92 6.79 21.16
N VAL A 618 -34.13 7.28 20.87
CA VAL A 618 -35.30 6.40 20.69
C VAL A 618 -35.09 5.46 19.51
N THR A 619 -34.52 5.93 18.40
CA THR A 619 -34.22 5.08 17.24
C THR A 619 -33.19 4.01 17.61
N ALA A 620 -32.13 4.34 18.35
CA ALA A 620 -31.15 3.34 18.79
C ALA A 620 -31.76 2.28 19.74
N ASP A 621 -32.59 2.71 20.71
CA ASP A 621 -33.26 1.79 21.63
C ASP A 621 -34.29 0.92 20.90
N TYR A 622 -34.97 1.48 19.90
CA TYR A 622 -35.90 0.73 19.05
C TYR A 622 -35.17 -0.27 18.13
N GLN A 623 -34.02 0.10 17.57
CA GLN A 623 -33.15 -0.82 16.82
C GLN A 623 -32.73 -2.01 17.71
N ASN A 624 -32.29 -1.75 18.94
CA ASN A 624 -31.97 -2.80 19.91
C ASN A 624 -33.15 -3.73 20.20
N TYR A 625 -34.35 -3.17 20.32
CA TYR A 625 -35.57 -3.94 20.50
C TYR A 625 -35.89 -4.82 19.28
N LEU A 626 -35.82 -4.27 18.07
CA LEU A 626 -36.04 -5.03 16.83
C LEU A 626 -35.01 -6.13 16.65
N GLU A 627 -33.74 -5.84 16.93
CA GLU A 627 -32.66 -6.82 16.83
C GLU A 627 -32.87 -8.01 17.79
N LYS A 628 -33.28 -7.76 19.04
CA LYS A 628 -33.60 -8.84 20.00
C LYS A 628 -34.71 -9.75 19.48
N ILE A 629 -35.79 -9.16 18.96
CA ILE A 629 -36.91 -9.93 18.39
C ILE A 629 -36.45 -10.71 17.17
N TRP A 630 -35.68 -10.07 16.30
CA TRP A 630 -35.19 -10.69 15.10
C TRP A 630 -34.29 -11.89 15.41
N VAL A 631 -33.31 -11.74 16.30
CA VAL A 631 -32.43 -12.84 16.74
C VAL A 631 -33.23 -13.98 17.37
N GLN A 632 -34.28 -13.70 18.15
CA GLN A 632 -35.18 -14.75 18.68
C GLN A 632 -35.89 -15.51 17.56
N ASN A 633 -36.33 -14.82 16.51
CA ASN A 633 -36.94 -15.44 15.35
C ASN A 633 -35.93 -16.26 14.55
N LEU A 634 -34.69 -15.77 14.38
CA LEU A 634 -33.63 -16.51 13.71
C LEU A 634 -33.28 -17.80 14.46
N ASN A 635 -33.18 -17.76 15.79
CA ASN A 635 -32.95 -18.95 16.62
C ASN A 635 -34.06 -20.01 16.45
N LYS A 636 -35.30 -19.60 16.15
CA LYS A 636 -36.40 -20.53 15.85
C LYS A 636 -36.37 -21.03 14.40
N LYS A 637 -35.93 -20.18 13.47
CA LYS A 637 -35.91 -20.45 12.03
C LYS A 637 -34.78 -21.40 11.63
N TYR A 638 -33.59 -21.22 12.21
CA TYR A 638 -32.40 -21.96 11.82
C TYR A 638 -31.92 -22.89 12.93
N PRO A 639 -31.75 -24.20 12.66
CA PRO A 639 -31.19 -25.11 13.63
C PRO A 639 -29.72 -24.77 13.91
N VAL A 640 -29.33 -24.87 15.19
CA VAL A 640 -27.95 -24.70 15.65
C VAL A 640 -27.53 -25.91 16.46
N GLU A 641 -26.40 -26.51 16.08
CA GLU A 641 -25.73 -27.56 16.83
C GLU A 641 -24.37 -27.04 17.32
N ILE A 642 -24.04 -27.25 18.60
CA ILE A 642 -22.74 -26.87 19.17
C ILE A 642 -22.09 -28.13 19.75
N ASN A 643 -20.90 -28.45 19.26
CA ASN A 643 -20.12 -29.56 19.78
C ASN A 643 -19.41 -29.12 21.08
N LYS A 644 -19.99 -29.52 22.21
CA LYS A 644 -19.48 -29.16 23.54
C LYS A 644 -18.10 -29.74 23.84
N ASP A 645 -17.77 -30.90 23.28
CA ASP A 645 -16.47 -31.52 23.52
C ASP A 645 -15.37 -30.80 22.76
N VAL A 646 -15.66 -30.36 21.53
CA VAL A 646 -14.75 -29.47 20.77
C VAL A 646 -14.62 -28.11 21.47
N LEU A 647 -15.72 -27.55 21.97
CA LEU A 647 -15.71 -26.26 22.67
C LEU A 647 -14.79 -26.26 23.90
N LYS A 648 -14.74 -27.34 24.68
CA LYS A 648 -13.83 -27.48 25.83
C LYS A 648 -12.34 -27.42 25.44
N THR A 649 -12.02 -27.71 24.18
CA THR A 649 -10.63 -27.67 23.68
C THR A 649 -10.23 -26.29 23.14
N VAL A 650 -11.14 -25.32 23.14
CA VAL A 650 -10.86 -23.97 22.64
C VAL A 650 -9.75 -23.32 23.46
N ASN A 651 -8.70 -22.89 22.77
CA ASN A 651 -7.58 -22.20 23.39
C ASN A 651 -7.96 -20.73 23.64
N VAL A 652 -8.18 -20.42 24.91
CA VAL A 652 -8.52 -19.08 25.40
C VAL A 652 -7.30 -18.20 25.70
N GLN A 653 -6.08 -18.75 25.60
CA GLN A 653 -4.82 -18.02 25.81
C GLN A 653 -4.35 -17.27 24.57
#